data_AF-A0A7S3UFW5-F1
#
_entry.id   AF-A0A7S3UFW5-F1
#
_cell.length_a   1.000
_cell.length_b   1.000
_cell.length_c   1.000
_cell.angle_alpha   90.00
_cell.angle_beta   90.00
_cell.angle_gamma   90.00
#
_symmetry.space_group_name_H-M   'P 1'
#
loop_
_entity.id
_entity.type
_entity.pdbx_description
1 polymer ?
#
loop_
_entity_poly.entity_id
_entity_poly.type
_entity_poly.pdbx_seq_one_letter_code
_entity_poly.pdbx_strand_id
1 'polypeptide(L)'
;MARQEGKRTLCSCLRSTMAMRGAWLAAGLVLLGQVQATTRTIDAENTPAGPGGEVPSGTCKFPLEFNGQTYEDCITFDDVEWCRNEEGFWGVCAPIAYELPPKEEQPTGPIAINEVMAGGDAEGFVELINIGQETVDLSGWRLTNEVTDSGAGFIVGSPAGGFACLDPSYTRLVPEARMVLIKGDACSFTFEMGQEGEVHIFEASGNEVDMVAWTEAEMEGGQALARLPDGLGYFSPNVPTPGLVNDGSSAVKVDSAVALSDCCGRFLDTPGECDCAAFDIRINEFMAANSKSLRDEDGDFSDWIEIFSPVNADISGWALTDDKENPFKWVFPEGVSVQRNGFLVLFASDKNRSTIGRPLHTNFALDRSGEYLALVRPDGTVATEFWPSFPQQYQDVSFGHPEDSKNMGYLMSITPGGLNSKERKDYGPSIYDLTENPQQPFEQATILVEATVRPLEGTRIRDVLLHYRVDFGPEKRVKMTDGSASQNVTSSSVEERQTTREASPRDRLFSAMIREPTKRNQMIRWYVTAVDGRNGTSRYPTFETENEPEYHGTVVQDPSLDNSIPSLDMFVEDEEAAATQEGTYGSIMYNGKFYDRVFINRRGQTSLLWPKPKLKLDFKGRIFDWMEGEDKVGSINLESHYMEPGTNTYMRPNIGSAYFEDVGIPAPVIFHVSLRQNGEFYGLFSLGERINEPFFDRVGLSFKNSNMYKAEHTSFANLRPLDEIPHHLRYAFKKENNQEEDDWTDLYELTDALAGPDTDAFLYDHLNIPAVLNEMAAQTLILNHDRCSKNYFLYHDFATQEWQRLPWDFEQLLGVGVHLGGDESDTSVTFGYCLLSCEAFNSPFFCDRNHPQDPAESVQLLNDPSIGGAGGGVAPSPSQGAGSAPSTQEPPPEEREAEEEEEEEQEGEDADTAVEEEEEEEEVDPADCPSGILRFFQPGCARRRMSRRLLQDQSSEADFEYNPEDHWNHLTDAIFSVPQLRRMYLRRLRTLMDEYLAQPSWIEQEIRSFRDKIFQIAELDAQRWSPLYPTQTIREGMQQMLGPGGILESRRTQLFDTYGLKTNWTIIPDAQPEAVNVCFVAAVKEGPELQQYVQLRNEGGYAVDVSGFSLDGPLSFTFKPGTVIPPNGDIFVSPDVKAFRARRVSPKAGEKRLVVGPFEGNLEQEGKLVLSDVSGSQVAALSQGTCT
;
A
#
# COMPACT_ATOMS: atom_id res chain seq x y z
N MET A 1 -42.18 13.75 -30.04
CA MET A 1 -42.57 15.05 -30.66
C MET A 1 -42.29 16.18 -29.68
N ALA A 2 -42.32 17.46 -30.11
CA ALA A 2 -41.90 18.68 -29.39
C ALA A 2 -42.23 18.71 -27.88
N ARG A 3 -41.30 19.10 -26.96
CA ARG A 3 -40.59 20.39 -26.74
C ARG A 3 -41.51 21.54 -26.30
N GLN A 4 -41.33 22.06 -25.08
CA GLN A 4 -40.85 23.44 -24.77
C GLN A 4 -40.68 23.70 -23.25
N GLU A 5 -39.59 24.39 -22.89
CA GLU A 5 -39.37 25.39 -21.80
C GLU A 5 -39.82 25.15 -20.32
N GLY A 6 -39.11 25.63 -19.28
CA GLY A 6 -37.78 26.27 -19.26
C GLY A 6 -37.33 26.93 -17.91
N LYS A 7 -36.15 26.50 -17.40
CA LYS A 7 -35.15 27.17 -16.50
C LYS A 7 -35.51 27.83 -15.12
N ARG A 8 -34.71 27.42 -14.11
CA ARG A 8 -34.10 28.17 -12.96
C ARG A 8 -34.89 28.61 -11.71
N THR A 9 -34.43 28.11 -10.54
CA THR A 9 -34.01 28.93 -9.35
C THR A 9 -32.96 28.21 -8.49
N LEU A 10 -32.32 28.89 -7.53
CA LEU A 10 -31.11 28.45 -6.79
C LEU A 10 -31.35 27.96 -5.34
N CYS A 11 -30.36 27.21 -4.85
CA CYS A 11 -29.83 27.00 -3.48
C CYS A 11 -30.53 27.65 -2.26
N SER A 12 -30.66 26.89 -1.16
CA SER A 12 -29.87 27.09 0.09
C SER A 12 -30.29 26.13 1.23
N CYS A 13 -29.50 26.08 2.31
CA CYS A 13 -29.60 25.11 3.41
C CYS A 13 -30.54 25.53 4.55
N LEU A 14 -31.15 24.54 5.23
CA LEU A 14 -31.66 24.55 6.62
C LEU A 14 -31.89 23.06 7.00
N ARG A 15 -31.17 22.39 7.91
CA ARG A 15 -30.97 22.55 9.37
C ARG A 15 -32.26 22.55 10.21
N SER A 16 -32.19 21.78 11.31
CA SER A 16 -33.00 21.83 12.54
C SER A 16 -34.35 21.09 12.61
N THR A 17 -34.29 19.83 13.08
CA THR A 17 -34.98 19.30 14.28
C THR A 17 -36.41 19.74 14.64
N MET A 18 -37.29 18.77 14.90
CA MET A 18 -38.39 18.90 15.88
C MET A 18 -38.64 17.58 16.64
N ALA A 19 -39.25 17.65 17.83
CA ALA A 19 -39.35 16.53 18.77
C ALA A 19 -40.67 16.48 19.58
N MET A 20 -40.92 15.28 20.16
CA MET A 20 -41.82 14.95 21.28
C MET A 20 -43.36 14.90 21.10
N ARG A 21 -43.97 14.08 21.99
CA ARG A 21 -45.41 13.87 22.30
C ARG A 21 -46.22 13.07 21.26
N GLY A 22 -46.93 11.97 21.56
CA GLY A 22 -46.97 11.08 22.74
C GLY A 22 -48.21 11.19 23.65
N ALA A 23 -49.09 10.16 23.71
CA ALA A 23 -49.86 9.73 24.90
C ALA A 23 -50.77 8.46 24.77
N TRP A 24 -50.51 7.42 25.60
CA TRP A 24 -51.43 6.65 26.48
C TRP A 24 -52.69 5.83 26.00
N LEU A 25 -52.59 4.48 26.12
CA LEU A 25 -53.51 3.50 26.80
C LEU A 25 -54.98 3.27 26.30
N ALA A 26 -55.69 2.12 26.53
CA ALA A 26 -55.45 0.91 27.36
C ALA A 26 -56.19 -0.40 26.89
N ALA A 27 -55.87 -1.53 27.58
CA ALA A 27 -56.57 -2.83 27.70
C ALA A 27 -56.57 -3.83 26.50
N GLY A 28 -56.56 -5.16 26.71
CA GLY A 28 -56.37 -5.97 27.95
C GLY A 28 -56.88 -7.43 27.85
N LEU A 29 -56.39 -8.33 28.76
CA LEU A 29 -56.76 -9.76 28.97
C LEU A 29 -56.28 -10.78 27.89
N VAL A 30 -56.03 -12.10 28.10
CA VAL A 30 -55.79 -13.08 29.23
C VAL A 30 -55.69 -14.48 28.52
N LEU A 31 -54.97 -15.57 28.83
CA LEU A 31 -53.86 -16.11 29.69
C LEU A 31 -53.48 -17.50 29.04
N LEU A 32 -52.52 -18.40 29.39
CA LEU A 32 -51.45 -18.70 30.37
C LEU A 32 -50.47 -19.66 29.61
N GLY A 33 -49.22 -19.98 29.98
CA GLY A 33 -48.37 -19.55 31.09
C GLY A 33 -48.00 -20.67 32.09
N GLN A 34 -46.72 -21.10 32.13
CA GLN A 34 -46.00 -21.39 33.39
C GLN A 34 -44.48 -21.62 33.20
N VAL A 35 -43.69 -20.76 33.84
CA VAL A 35 -42.32 -21.01 34.31
C VAL A 35 -42.32 -20.58 35.78
N GLN A 36 -41.59 -21.28 36.66
CA GLN A 36 -41.49 -20.90 38.07
C GLN A 36 -40.03 -20.88 38.54
N ALA A 37 -39.53 -19.69 38.83
CA ALA A 37 -38.56 -19.45 39.90
C ALA A 37 -39.26 -18.54 40.92
N THR A 38 -39.17 -18.84 42.21
CA THR A 38 -40.04 -18.25 43.24
C THR A 38 -39.56 -16.88 43.73
N THR A 39 -40.48 -15.93 43.81
CA THR A 39 -40.26 -14.61 44.40
C THR A 39 -40.06 -14.65 45.92
N ARG A 40 -39.23 -13.73 46.41
CA ARG A 40 -39.50 -13.00 47.66
C ARG A 40 -39.50 -11.51 47.32
N THR A 41 -40.66 -10.88 47.42
CA THR A 41 -40.77 -9.42 47.46
C THR A 41 -40.25 -8.93 48.82
N ILE A 42 -39.47 -7.85 48.80
CA ILE A 42 -39.08 -7.08 49.99
C ILE A 42 -39.94 -5.81 50.00
N ASP A 43 -40.45 -5.43 51.17
CA ASP A 43 -41.35 -4.27 51.30
C ASP A 43 -40.62 -2.93 51.13
N ALA A 44 -41.30 -1.98 50.48
CA ALA A 44 -40.73 -0.70 50.03
C ALA A 44 -40.51 0.35 51.14
N GLU A 45 -40.50 -0.04 52.42
CA GLU A 45 -40.26 0.85 53.56
C GLU A 45 -38.78 0.87 54.02
N ASN A 46 -37.91 0.05 53.41
CA ASN A 46 -36.48 -0.10 53.81
C ASN A 46 -35.45 0.19 52.71
N THR A 47 -35.83 0.67 51.52
CA THR A 47 -34.85 1.12 50.51
C THR A 47 -34.31 2.52 50.82
N PRO A 48 -32.98 2.79 50.66
CA PRO A 48 -32.40 4.12 50.81
C PRO A 48 -32.78 5.03 49.62
N ALA A 49 -34.02 5.51 49.62
CA ALA A 49 -34.59 6.31 48.55
C ALA A 49 -35.46 7.46 49.12
N GLY A 50 -34.80 8.44 49.75
CA GLY A 50 -35.43 9.66 50.27
C GLY A 50 -34.47 10.85 50.21
N PRO A 51 -34.96 12.09 50.06
CA PRO A 51 -34.10 13.25 49.81
C PRO A 51 -33.38 13.70 51.09
N GLY A 52 -32.08 13.41 51.17
CA GLY A 52 -31.13 13.91 52.17
C GLY A 52 -29.82 14.33 51.48
N GLY A 53 -29.15 15.34 52.02
CA GLY A 53 -27.82 15.75 51.55
C GLY A 53 -26.71 14.96 52.23
N GLU A 54 -25.47 15.41 52.04
CA GLU A 54 -24.27 14.88 52.69
C GLU A 54 -24.45 14.80 54.23
N VAL A 55 -24.02 13.67 54.81
CA VAL A 55 -24.02 13.45 56.26
C VAL A 55 -22.57 13.33 56.71
N PRO A 56 -22.03 14.27 57.49
CA PRO A 56 -20.64 14.21 57.95
C PRO A 56 -20.37 12.92 58.73
N SER A 57 -19.29 12.21 58.39
CA SER A 57 -19.00 10.85 58.86
C SER A 57 -18.96 10.72 60.39
N GLY A 58 -18.52 11.76 61.10
CA GLY A 58 -18.59 11.87 62.57
C GLY A 58 -20.00 11.89 63.20
N THR A 59 -21.06 11.72 62.40
CA THR A 59 -22.46 11.59 62.87
C THR A 59 -23.10 10.24 62.51
N CYS A 60 -22.39 9.35 61.82
CA CYS A 60 -22.85 7.98 61.55
C CYS A 60 -22.99 7.18 62.85
N LYS A 61 -24.06 6.38 62.95
CA LYS A 61 -24.38 5.57 64.13
C LYS A 61 -24.24 4.08 63.86
N PHE A 62 -23.27 3.46 64.54
CA PHE A 62 -23.07 2.02 64.56
C PHE A 62 -23.38 1.42 65.95
N PRO A 63 -23.81 0.15 66.04
CA PRO A 63 -24.18 -0.71 64.92
C PRO A 63 -25.46 -0.25 64.19
N LEU A 64 -25.44 -0.40 62.87
CA LEU A 64 -26.53 -0.13 61.94
C LEU A 64 -27.30 -1.43 61.65
N GLU A 65 -28.61 -1.46 61.87
CA GLU A 65 -29.45 -2.56 61.39
C GLU A 65 -30.04 -2.25 60.01
N PHE A 66 -29.76 -3.13 59.04
CA PHE A 66 -30.28 -3.04 57.67
C PHE A 66 -30.68 -4.43 57.15
N ASN A 67 -31.88 -4.55 56.57
CA ASN A 67 -32.46 -5.82 56.08
C ASN A 67 -32.42 -7.00 57.07
N GLY A 68 -32.40 -6.72 58.39
CA GLY A 68 -32.34 -7.74 59.44
C GLY A 68 -30.93 -8.29 59.73
N GLN A 69 -29.89 -7.62 59.23
CA GLN A 69 -28.50 -7.84 59.63
C GLN A 69 -27.93 -6.59 60.32
N THR A 70 -26.98 -6.83 61.21
CA THR A 70 -26.30 -5.81 62.01
C THR A 70 -24.92 -5.55 61.41
N TYR A 71 -24.61 -4.28 61.11
CA TYR A 71 -23.36 -3.83 60.51
C TYR A 71 -22.65 -2.87 61.49
N GLU A 72 -21.38 -3.12 61.78
CA GLU A 72 -20.57 -2.28 62.68
C GLU A 72 -19.88 -1.10 61.95
N ASP A 73 -20.11 -0.99 60.64
CA ASP A 73 -19.49 -0.01 59.73
C ASP A 73 -20.45 0.34 58.57
N CYS A 74 -20.04 1.23 57.66
CA CYS A 74 -20.81 1.65 56.47
C CYS A 74 -21.23 0.46 55.57
N ILE A 75 -22.33 0.63 54.84
CA ILE A 75 -22.86 -0.39 53.92
C ILE A 75 -22.83 0.09 52.47
N THR A 76 -22.16 -0.67 51.59
CA THR A 76 -22.10 -0.38 50.16
C THR A 76 -23.40 -0.76 49.46
N PHE A 77 -23.98 0.15 48.68
CA PHE A 77 -25.18 -0.07 47.87
C PHE A 77 -25.13 0.83 46.63
N ASP A 78 -25.24 0.22 45.43
CA ASP A 78 -25.08 0.88 44.12
C ASP A 78 -23.74 1.63 44.00
N ASP A 79 -22.65 0.94 44.38
CA ASP A 79 -21.25 1.41 44.43
C ASP A 79 -20.99 2.70 45.25
N VAL A 80 -21.93 3.05 46.14
CA VAL A 80 -21.83 4.14 47.11
C VAL A 80 -21.93 3.56 48.53
N GLU A 81 -21.14 4.06 49.48
CA GLU A 81 -21.23 3.66 50.89
C GLU A 81 -22.23 4.52 51.67
N TRP A 82 -23.04 3.89 52.53
CA TRP A 82 -24.13 4.55 53.26
C TRP A 82 -24.09 4.28 54.77
N CYS A 83 -24.50 5.28 55.56
CA CYS A 83 -24.78 5.15 56.99
C CYS A 83 -26.13 5.79 57.37
N ARG A 84 -26.50 5.68 58.65
CA ARG A 84 -27.59 6.49 59.25
C ARG A 84 -27.07 7.35 60.38
N ASN A 85 -27.64 8.55 60.53
CA ASN A 85 -27.37 9.44 61.67
C ASN A 85 -28.22 9.07 62.91
N GLU A 86 -27.99 9.73 64.05
CA GLU A 86 -28.77 9.49 65.28
C GLU A 86 -30.29 9.70 65.13
N GLU A 87 -30.70 10.56 64.21
CA GLU A 87 -32.10 10.89 63.91
C GLU A 87 -32.77 9.87 62.97
N GLY A 88 -31.99 8.95 62.38
CA GLY A 88 -32.47 7.87 61.51
C GLY A 88 -32.53 8.20 60.02
N PHE A 89 -31.99 9.33 59.57
CA PHE A 89 -31.85 9.66 58.15
C PHE A 89 -30.66 8.91 57.53
N TRP A 90 -30.76 8.60 56.23
CA TRP A 90 -29.68 7.99 55.44
C TRP A 90 -28.78 9.06 54.82
N GLY A 91 -27.49 8.76 54.67
CA GLY A 91 -26.54 9.59 53.94
C GLY A 91 -25.31 8.80 53.50
N VAL A 92 -24.52 9.39 52.61
CA VAL A 92 -23.31 8.80 52.04
C VAL A 92 -22.13 8.92 53.01
N CYS A 93 -21.33 7.86 53.14
CA CYS A 93 -20.10 7.88 53.93
C CYS A 93 -18.98 8.63 53.19
N ALA A 94 -18.30 9.52 53.89
CA ALA A 94 -17.13 10.25 53.39
C ALA A 94 -15.86 9.78 54.13
N PRO A 95 -14.69 9.74 53.45
CA PRO A 95 -13.44 9.25 54.04
C PRO A 95 -12.95 10.13 55.21
N ILE A 96 -11.93 9.63 55.91
CA ILE A 96 -11.31 10.30 57.06
C ILE A 96 -10.78 11.66 56.62
N ALA A 97 -11.37 12.73 57.17
CA ALA A 97 -10.87 14.09 56.96
C ALA A 97 -9.58 14.28 57.77
N TYR A 98 -8.44 14.31 57.07
CA TYR A 98 -7.24 14.96 57.59
C TYR A 98 -7.55 16.45 57.84
N GLU A 99 -7.13 17.00 58.98
CA GLU A 99 -7.24 18.44 59.20
C GLU A 99 -6.30 19.14 58.21
N LEU A 100 -6.86 19.90 57.27
CA LEU A 100 -6.06 20.70 56.35
C LEU A 100 -5.39 21.87 57.11
N PRO A 101 -4.20 22.32 56.68
CA PRO A 101 -3.58 23.53 57.20
C PRO A 101 -4.49 24.75 57.05
N PRO A 102 -4.32 25.80 57.87
CA PRO A 102 -5.00 27.09 57.68
C PRO A 102 -4.89 27.58 56.24
N LYS A 103 -5.90 28.31 55.73
CA LYS A 103 -5.87 28.81 54.34
C LYS A 103 -4.71 29.78 54.03
N GLU A 104 -4.06 30.31 55.07
CA GLU A 104 -2.86 31.16 54.96
C GLU A 104 -1.56 30.34 54.82
N GLU A 105 -1.63 29.01 54.96
CA GLU A 105 -0.56 28.00 54.85
C GLU A 105 -0.84 26.97 53.72
N GLN A 106 -1.82 27.25 52.84
CA GLN A 106 -2.18 26.43 51.67
C GLN A 106 -1.65 27.06 50.38
N PRO A 107 -1.38 26.27 49.32
CA PRO A 107 -1.03 26.79 48.00
C PRO A 107 -2.07 27.80 47.50
N THR A 108 -1.61 28.92 46.96
CA THR A 108 -2.47 30.04 46.53
C THR A 108 -2.93 29.93 45.08
N GLY A 109 -2.33 29.02 44.30
CA GLY A 109 -2.63 28.74 42.89
C GLY A 109 -2.87 27.25 42.60
N PRO A 110 -2.94 26.86 41.32
CA PRO A 110 -3.27 25.48 40.91
C PRO A 110 -2.11 24.48 41.05
N ILE A 111 -0.90 24.94 41.41
CA ILE A 111 0.29 24.10 41.60
C ILE A 111 0.67 24.12 43.08
N ALA A 112 1.04 22.97 43.62
CA ALA A 112 1.58 22.80 44.97
C ALA A 112 2.94 22.12 44.92
N ILE A 113 3.80 22.38 45.90
CA ILE A 113 4.94 21.50 46.20
C ILE A 113 4.36 20.27 46.91
N ASN A 114 4.54 19.08 46.33
CA ASN A 114 3.97 17.83 46.86
C ASN A 114 4.92 17.12 47.82
N GLU A 115 6.18 17.01 47.41
CA GLU A 115 7.25 16.33 48.15
C GLU A 115 8.60 17.03 47.94
N VAL A 116 9.47 17.00 48.94
CA VAL A 116 10.86 17.51 48.85
C VAL A 116 11.81 16.61 49.64
N MET A 117 13.01 16.37 49.10
CA MET A 117 14.10 15.67 49.81
C MET A 117 15.40 16.46 49.73
N ALA A 118 15.93 16.89 50.88
CA ALA A 118 17.23 17.55 50.98
C ALA A 118 18.37 16.50 50.87
N GLY A 119 19.21 16.64 49.84
CA GLY A 119 20.25 15.66 49.52
C GLY A 119 21.49 15.77 50.42
N GLY A 120 21.94 14.62 50.95
CA GLY A 120 23.30 14.43 51.46
C GLY A 120 24.25 14.04 50.33
N ASP A 121 24.95 12.91 50.45
CA ASP A 121 25.70 12.27 49.35
C ASP A 121 24.76 11.62 48.28
N ALA A 122 23.55 12.15 48.11
CA ALA A 122 22.50 11.68 47.21
C ALA A 122 21.77 12.89 46.57
N GLU A 123 21.28 12.72 45.36
CA GLU A 123 20.62 13.79 44.59
C GLU A 123 19.27 14.15 45.22
N GLY A 124 19.15 15.40 45.68
CA GLY A 124 17.89 15.94 46.22
C GLY A 124 16.90 16.32 45.13
N PHE A 125 15.61 16.27 45.43
CA PHE A 125 14.55 16.60 44.47
C PHE A 125 13.44 17.45 45.08
N VAL A 126 12.67 18.09 44.21
CA VAL A 126 11.42 18.78 44.53
C VAL A 126 10.35 18.28 43.57
N GLU A 127 9.22 17.81 44.09
CA GLU A 127 8.04 17.45 43.30
C GLU A 127 7.00 18.57 43.33
N LEU A 128 6.45 18.90 42.16
CA LEU A 128 5.29 19.76 41.98
C LEU A 128 4.08 18.92 41.54
N ILE A 129 2.88 19.25 42.00
CA ILE A 129 1.62 18.61 41.56
C ILE A 129 0.57 19.65 41.15
N ASN A 130 -0.21 19.37 40.11
CA ASN A 130 -1.34 20.20 39.72
C ASN A 130 -2.63 19.80 40.46
N ILE A 131 -2.99 20.59 41.47
CA ILE A 131 -4.26 20.51 42.23
C ILE A 131 -5.42 21.24 41.54
N GLY A 132 -5.16 21.91 40.43
CA GLY A 132 -6.16 22.56 39.58
C GLY A 132 -6.99 21.57 38.75
N GLN A 133 -7.99 22.11 38.04
CA GLN A 133 -8.87 21.36 37.13
C GLN A 133 -8.59 21.67 35.65
N GLU A 134 -7.55 22.44 35.37
CA GLU A 134 -7.10 22.82 34.02
C GLU A 134 -5.59 22.55 33.87
N THR A 135 -5.12 22.38 32.64
CA THR A 135 -3.68 22.20 32.36
C THR A 135 -2.93 23.51 32.53
N VAL A 136 -1.85 23.51 33.31
CA VAL A 136 -1.03 24.68 33.62
C VAL A 136 0.27 24.61 32.83
N ASP A 137 0.65 25.72 32.17
CA ASP A 137 1.96 25.88 31.53
C ASP A 137 2.90 26.64 32.49
N LEU A 138 3.94 25.94 32.94
CA LEU A 138 4.94 26.42 33.91
C LEU A 138 6.04 27.27 33.27
N SER A 139 5.98 27.52 31.95
CA SER A 139 6.95 28.36 31.24
C SER A 139 7.14 29.73 31.91
N GLY A 140 8.36 30.01 32.38
CA GLY A 140 8.74 31.25 33.06
C GLY A 140 8.53 31.26 34.59
N TRP A 141 7.97 30.21 35.18
CA TRP A 141 7.84 30.09 36.64
C TRP A 141 9.20 29.86 37.30
N ARG A 142 9.38 30.33 38.54
CA ARG A 142 10.68 30.33 39.26
C ARG A 142 10.61 29.48 40.53
N LEU A 143 11.56 28.56 40.68
CA LEU A 143 11.83 27.79 41.91
C LEU A 143 13.09 28.34 42.58
N THR A 144 13.09 28.56 43.89
CA THR A 144 14.23 29.16 44.61
C THR A 144 14.30 28.77 46.08
N ASN A 145 15.46 28.97 46.70
CA ASN A 145 15.71 28.90 48.14
C ASN A 145 16.05 30.28 48.75
N GLU A 146 15.69 31.39 48.09
CA GLU A 146 15.79 32.75 48.62
C GLU A 146 14.40 33.39 48.84
N VAL A 147 14.12 33.81 50.08
CA VAL A 147 12.87 34.53 50.52
C VAL A 147 12.66 35.88 49.83
N THR A 148 13.60 36.36 49.03
CA THR A 148 13.48 37.62 48.27
C THR A 148 13.40 37.35 46.77
N ASP A 149 12.52 38.10 46.08
CA ASP A 149 12.49 38.16 44.61
C ASP A 149 13.72 38.93 44.06
N SER A 150 14.89 38.32 44.22
CA SER A 150 16.21 38.80 43.81
C SER A 150 16.49 38.56 42.32
N GLY A 151 15.64 37.74 41.67
CA GLY A 151 15.90 37.14 40.36
C GLY A 151 16.78 35.87 40.42
N ALA A 152 17.25 35.44 41.60
CA ALA A 152 17.97 34.19 41.76
C ALA A 152 17.00 33.00 41.87
N GLY A 153 17.28 31.92 41.13
CA GLY A 153 16.47 30.70 41.13
C GLY A 153 16.56 29.94 39.81
N PHE A 154 16.00 28.74 39.79
CA PHE A 154 15.71 27.98 38.59
C PHE A 154 14.46 28.54 37.91
N ILE A 155 14.46 28.65 36.58
CA ILE A 155 13.33 29.15 35.80
C ILE A 155 12.94 28.08 34.77
N VAL A 156 11.72 27.55 34.88
CA VAL A 156 11.16 26.59 33.93
C VAL A 156 11.02 27.26 32.56
N GLY A 157 11.32 26.57 31.46
CA GLY A 157 11.33 27.19 30.12
C GLY A 157 12.53 28.12 29.85
N SER A 158 13.52 28.22 30.75
CA SER A 158 14.75 28.99 30.53
C SER A 158 15.86 28.12 29.91
N PRO A 159 16.65 28.63 28.95
CA PRO A 159 17.84 27.93 28.44
C PRO A 159 18.90 27.60 29.52
N ALA A 160 18.82 28.25 30.69
CA ALA A 160 19.67 27.95 31.84
C ALA A 160 19.21 26.70 32.64
N GLY A 161 18.01 26.18 32.39
CA GLY A 161 17.46 24.98 33.04
C GLY A 161 17.73 23.67 32.29
N GLY A 162 18.29 23.73 31.08
CA GLY A 162 18.52 22.58 30.20
C GLY A 162 17.56 22.55 28.99
N PHE A 163 17.93 21.78 27.95
CA PHE A 163 17.14 21.71 26.71
C PHE A 163 15.79 21.00 26.88
N ALA A 164 15.66 20.06 27.83
CA ALA A 164 14.38 19.37 28.07
C ALA A 164 13.31 20.33 28.60
N CYS A 165 13.67 21.29 29.47
CA CYS A 165 12.74 22.32 29.93
C CYS A 165 12.25 23.27 28.82
N LEU A 166 12.85 23.27 27.62
CA LEU A 166 12.44 24.12 26.49
C LEU A 166 11.36 23.46 25.60
N ASP A 167 11.06 22.18 25.83
CA ASP A 167 10.01 21.47 25.10
C ASP A 167 8.63 21.76 25.73
N PRO A 168 7.63 22.23 24.95
CA PRO A 168 6.29 22.52 25.46
C PRO A 168 5.53 21.33 26.05
N SER A 169 6.01 20.10 25.91
CA SER A 169 5.48 18.92 26.61
C SER A 169 5.96 18.83 28.06
N TYR A 170 7.20 19.27 28.36
CA TYR A 170 7.78 19.21 29.71
C TYR A 170 7.38 20.41 30.59
N THR A 171 6.89 21.51 30.01
CA THR A 171 6.41 22.67 30.78
C THR A 171 4.94 22.55 31.19
N ARG A 172 4.19 21.52 30.76
CA ARG A 172 2.73 21.45 30.90
C ARG A 172 2.26 20.34 31.81
N LEU A 173 1.71 20.72 32.97
CA LEU A 173 1.08 19.79 33.89
C LEU A 173 -0.44 19.78 33.71
N VAL A 174 -0.98 18.64 33.27
CA VAL A 174 -2.41 18.35 33.32
C VAL A 174 -2.88 18.16 34.79
N PRO A 175 -4.17 18.23 35.11
CA PRO A 175 -4.67 17.94 36.46
C PRO A 175 -4.14 16.61 37.02
N GLU A 176 -3.84 16.58 38.32
CA GLU A 176 -3.30 15.42 39.07
C GLU A 176 -1.91 14.90 38.62
N ALA A 177 -1.32 15.46 37.57
CA ALA A 177 0.05 15.14 37.13
C ALA A 177 1.11 15.77 38.04
N ARG A 178 2.26 15.07 38.13
CA ARG A 178 3.43 15.43 38.93
C ARG A 178 4.60 15.85 38.04
N MET A 179 5.44 16.76 38.53
CA MET A 179 6.73 17.11 37.94
C MET A 179 7.82 16.90 38.99
N VAL A 180 8.69 15.91 38.79
CA VAL A 180 9.87 15.70 39.65
C VAL A 180 11.05 16.46 39.06
N LEU A 181 11.58 17.42 39.81
CA LEU A 181 12.83 18.12 39.49
C LEU A 181 13.95 17.53 40.33
N ILE A 182 14.89 16.80 39.72
CA ILE A 182 16.04 16.17 40.41
C ILE A 182 17.28 17.04 40.22
N LYS A 183 18.02 17.35 41.29
CA LYS A 183 19.20 18.23 41.25
C LYS A 183 20.34 17.64 40.40
N GLY A 184 20.61 18.25 39.25
CA GLY A 184 21.69 17.87 38.33
C GLY A 184 21.23 17.24 37.02
N ASP A 185 19.94 16.91 36.89
CA ASP A 185 19.35 16.24 35.73
C ASP A 185 19.04 17.20 34.55
N ALA A 186 18.57 16.67 33.42
CA ALA A 186 18.39 17.40 32.16
C ALA A 186 17.32 18.52 32.17
N CYS A 187 16.46 18.55 33.20
CA CYS A 187 15.61 19.68 33.55
C CYS A 187 15.61 19.87 35.07
N SER A 188 16.61 20.61 35.60
CA SER A 188 16.92 20.62 37.04
C SER A 188 17.20 21.99 37.63
N PHE A 189 16.90 22.13 38.93
CA PHE A 189 17.33 23.29 39.71
C PHE A 189 18.80 23.19 40.12
N THR A 190 19.43 24.36 40.29
CA THR A 190 20.88 24.51 40.45
C THR A 190 21.31 25.06 41.81
N PHE A 191 20.38 25.30 42.72
CA PHE A 191 20.66 25.73 44.10
C PHE A 191 20.92 24.55 45.04
N GLU A 192 21.56 24.84 46.18
CA GLU A 192 21.84 23.84 47.22
C GLU A 192 20.67 23.71 48.19
N MET A 193 20.21 22.49 48.43
CA MET A 193 19.20 22.16 49.44
C MET A 193 19.90 21.54 50.65
N GLY A 194 20.22 22.38 51.64
CA GLY A 194 20.92 21.96 52.86
C GLY A 194 20.04 21.14 53.81
N GLN A 195 20.66 20.55 54.83
CA GLN A 195 19.94 19.76 55.85
C GLN A 195 18.95 20.61 56.68
N GLU A 196 19.18 21.92 56.76
CA GLU A 196 18.15 22.93 57.06
C GLU A 196 17.97 23.80 55.81
N GLY A 197 16.73 24.14 55.45
CA GLY A 197 16.46 24.88 54.22
C GLY A 197 14.99 25.19 53.97
N GLU A 198 14.75 25.91 52.88
CA GLU A 198 13.42 26.28 52.38
C GLU A 198 13.41 26.31 50.85
N VAL A 199 12.25 26.03 50.24
CA VAL A 199 12.01 26.11 48.80
C VAL A 199 10.67 26.79 48.55
N HIS A 200 10.69 27.77 47.67
CA HIS A 200 9.54 28.57 47.24
C HIS A 200 9.32 28.41 45.73
N ILE A 201 8.06 28.34 45.30
CA ILE A 201 7.68 28.40 43.88
C ILE A 201 6.88 29.68 43.59
N PHE A 202 7.30 30.40 42.55
CA PHE A 202 6.71 31.64 42.06
C PHE A 202 6.16 31.47 40.64
N GLU A 203 4.99 32.05 40.36
CA GLU A 203 4.48 32.26 39.01
C GLU A 203 5.46 33.10 38.17
N ALA A 204 5.37 32.99 36.84
CA ALA A 204 6.00 33.93 35.90
C ALA A 204 5.56 35.41 36.07
N SER A 205 4.53 35.67 36.90
CA SER A 205 4.04 36.99 37.29
C SER A 205 4.83 37.64 38.43
N GLY A 206 5.63 36.85 39.17
CA GLY A 206 6.29 37.24 40.43
C GLY A 206 5.46 36.97 41.69
N ASN A 207 4.25 36.41 41.58
CA ASN A 207 3.47 35.96 42.76
C ASN A 207 4.05 34.65 43.33
N GLU A 208 4.15 34.55 44.65
CA GLU A 208 4.47 33.29 45.33
C GLU A 208 3.23 32.38 45.39
N VAL A 209 3.41 31.10 45.04
CA VAL A 209 2.32 30.12 44.89
C VAL A 209 2.29 29.16 46.08
N ASP A 210 3.45 28.62 46.45
CA ASP A 210 3.60 27.68 47.55
C ASP A 210 5.05 27.68 48.08
N MET A 211 5.24 27.24 49.33
CA MET A 211 6.57 27.06 49.93
C MET A 211 6.63 25.89 50.91
N VAL A 212 7.82 25.34 51.11
CA VAL A 212 8.14 24.33 52.13
C VAL A 212 9.45 24.69 52.81
N ALA A 213 9.53 24.49 54.13
CA ALA A 213 10.73 24.71 54.93
C ALA A 213 10.93 23.55 55.91
N TRP A 214 12.19 23.23 56.24
CA TRP A 214 12.56 22.04 57.01
C TRP A 214 13.79 22.22 57.90
N THR A 215 13.86 21.42 58.95
CA THR A 215 14.98 21.34 59.90
C THR A 215 15.81 20.07 59.75
N GLU A 216 17.02 20.05 60.32
CA GLU A 216 17.95 18.91 60.26
C GLU A 216 17.33 17.61 60.79
N ALA A 217 16.38 17.72 61.73
CA ALA A 217 15.69 16.59 62.34
C ALA A 217 14.56 15.99 61.47
N GLU A 218 14.10 16.70 60.44
CA GLU A 218 13.01 16.27 59.55
C GLU A 218 13.52 15.59 58.27
N MET A 219 14.81 15.80 57.94
CA MET A 219 15.50 15.16 56.80
C MET A 219 16.52 14.08 57.25
N GLU A 220 16.52 13.70 58.53
CA GLU A 220 17.53 12.78 59.10
C GLU A 220 17.43 11.36 58.50
N GLY A 221 18.41 10.98 57.68
CA GLY A 221 18.56 9.61 57.17
C GLY A 221 17.99 9.37 55.76
N GLY A 222 17.73 10.43 54.98
CA GLY A 222 17.20 10.30 53.61
C GLY A 222 15.68 10.13 53.56
N GLN A 223 14.98 10.78 54.51
CA GLN A 223 13.53 10.94 54.49
C GLN A 223 13.17 12.12 53.58
N ALA A 224 11.97 12.11 53.02
CA ALA A 224 11.38 13.28 52.35
C ALA A 224 10.31 13.92 53.23
N LEU A 225 9.97 15.18 52.98
CA LEU A 225 8.76 15.81 53.50
C LEU A 225 7.70 15.83 52.40
N ALA A 226 6.56 15.18 52.66
CA ALA A 226 5.47 15.01 51.71
C ALA A 226 4.14 15.53 52.26
N ARG A 227 3.26 16.08 51.41
CA ARG A 227 1.91 16.52 51.81
C ARG A 227 0.96 15.34 51.97
N LEU A 228 0.23 15.30 53.08
CA LEU A 228 -0.78 14.27 53.37
C LEU A 228 -2.15 14.90 53.69
N PRO A 229 -3.15 14.86 52.77
CA PRO A 229 -3.09 14.29 51.41
C PRO A 229 -2.25 15.15 50.44
N ASP A 230 -1.89 14.54 49.30
CA ASP A 230 -1.17 15.19 48.19
C ASP A 230 -1.67 16.60 47.87
N GLY A 231 -0.73 17.52 47.64
CA GLY A 231 -0.97 18.90 47.20
C GLY A 231 -1.71 19.84 48.17
N LEU A 232 -2.41 19.32 49.19
CA LEU A 232 -3.28 20.12 50.06
C LEU A 232 -3.01 19.96 51.56
N GLY A 233 -2.39 18.84 51.97
CA GLY A 233 -2.14 18.51 53.37
C GLY A 233 -0.97 19.23 54.01
N TYR A 234 -0.78 18.98 55.31
CA TYR A 234 0.46 19.31 56.01
C TYR A 234 1.61 18.45 55.48
N PHE A 235 2.81 19.03 55.42
CA PHE A 235 4.04 18.26 55.20
C PHE A 235 4.31 17.33 56.39
N SER A 236 4.69 16.09 56.09
CA SER A 236 5.04 15.05 57.08
C SER A 236 6.23 14.22 56.59
N PRO A 237 7.09 13.70 57.49
CA PRO A 237 8.19 12.82 57.10
C PRO A 237 7.69 11.50 56.47
N ASN A 238 8.17 11.21 55.27
CA ASN A 238 7.75 10.11 54.41
C ASN A 238 8.97 9.32 53.90
N VAL A 239 8.77 8.10 53.41
CA VAL A 239 9.72 7.48 52.47
C VAL A 239 9.65 8.27 51.15
N PRO A 240 10.77 8.68 50.53
CA PRO A 240 10.74 9.41 49.26
C PRO A 240 9.94 8.68 48.18
N THR A 241 8.93 9.35 47.63
CA THR A 241 7.97 8.82 46.64
C THR A 241 7.90 9.64 45.33
N PRO A 242 9.03 10.05 44.71
CA PRO A 242 9.02 10.88 43.51
C PRO A 242 8.24 10.23 42.35
N GLY A 243 7.24 10.95 41.84
CA GLY A 243 6.33 10.53 40.78
C GLY A 243 5.09 9.77 41.27
N LEU A 244 4.94 9.51 42.57
CA LEU A 244 3.92 8.64 43.16
C LEU A 244 2.99 9.38 44.16
N VAL A 245 1.99 8.68 44.67
CA VAL A 245 1.09 9.19 45.72
C VAL A 245 1.75 9.04 47.09
N ASN A 246 1.65 10.04 47.95
CA ASN A 246 2.22 9.98 49.29
C ASN A 246 1.28 9.20 50.22
N ASP A 247 1.74 8.07 50.78
CA ASP A 247 0.93 7.19 51.65
C ASP A 247 1.11 7.46 53.15
N GLY A 248 2.09 8.28 53.53
CA GLY A 248 2.43 8.59 54.92
C GLY A 248 3.25 7.49 55.60
N SER A 249 3.93 6.63 54.83
CA SER A 249 4.83 5.61 55.36
C SER A 249 6.03 6.23 56.08
N SER A 250 5.94 6.30 57.40
CA SER A 250 7.02 6.79 58.27
C SER A 250 8.24 5.87 58.15
N ALA A 251 9.31 6.35 57.50
CA ALA A 251 10.51 5.57 57.26
C ALA A 251 11.14 5.04 58.57
N VAL A 252 11.20 3.71 58.70
CA VAL A 252 11.79 3.03 59.87
C VAL A 252 13.26 3.41 59.99
N LYS A 253 13.70 3.89 61.18
CA LYS A 253 15.13 4.06 61.47
C LYS A 253 15.84 2.70 61.48
N VAL A 254 16.38 2.31 60.33
CA VAL A 254 17.29 1.17 60.17
C VAL A 254 18.68 1.61 60.66
N ASP A 255 19.15 1.03 61.75
CA ASP A 255 20.49 1.28 62.29
C ASP A 255 21.57 1.03 61.23
N SER A 256 22.50 1.97 61.09
CA SER A 256 23.40 2.08 59.94
C SER A 256 24.53 1.02 59.93
N ALA A 257 24.28 -0.21 59.44
CA ALA A 257 25.36 -1.14 59.03
C ALA A 257 24.90 -2.39 58.21
N VAL A 258 24.33 -2.22 57.00
CA VAL A 258 24.35 -3.29 55.97
C VAL A 258 24.74 -2.71 54.60
N ALA A 259 26.05 -2.62 54.35
CA ALA A 259 26.57 -2.23 53.04
C ALA A 259 26.50 -3.41 52.05
N LEU A 260 26.28 -3.13 50.76
CA LEU A 260 26.17 -4.15 49.70
C LEU A 260 27.48 -4.91 49.48
N SER A 261 27.67 -6.08 50.12
CA SER A 261 28.82 -6.96 49.84
C SER A 261 28.68 -8.44 50.28
N ASP A 262 27.50 -9.08 50.21
CA ASP A 262 27.41 -10.52 50.63
C ASP A 262 26.42 -11.44 49.87
N CYS A 263 26.01 -11.14 48.63
CA CYS A 263 25.22 -12.10 47.81
C CYS A 263 26.05 -13.27 47.23
N CYS A 264 27.34 -13.38 47.54
CA CYS A 264 28.23 -14.48 47.15
C CYS A 264 29.46 -14.63 48.08
N GLY A 265 29.27 -14.67 49.42
CA GLY A 265 30.39 -14.64 50.38
C GLY A 265 30.54 -15.82 51.34
N ARG A 266 29.51 -16.22 52.13
CA ARG A 266 29.48 -17.46 52.96
C ARG A 266 28.19 -17.61 53.78
N PHE A 267 27.47 -18.70 53.58
CA PHE A 267 27.11 -19.62 54.67
C PHE A 267 26.97 -21.05 54.11
N LEU A 268 27.41 -22.05 54.88
CA LEU A 268 27.28 -23.46 54.52
C LEU A 268 26.07 -24.09 55.24
N ASP A 269 25.54 -25.15 54.64
CA ASP A 269 24.68 -26.17 55.27
C ASP A 269 23.24 -25.79 55.69
N THR A 270 22.50 -25.11 54.82
CA THR A 270 21.07 -25.45 54.58
C THR A 270 20.67 -25.22 53.11
N PRO A 271 20.18 -26.22 52.37
CA PRO A 271 19.61 -26.01 51.04
C PRO A 271 18.17 -25.50 51.14
N GLY A 272 17.95 -24.21 50.82
CA GLY A 272 16.64 -23.58 50.81
C GLY A 272 16.67 -22.18 50.20
N GLU A 273 16.30 -22.11 48.91
CA GLU A 273 15.75 -20.95 48.20
C GLU A 273 16.19 -19.53 48.67
N CYS A 274 17.36 -19.09 48.21
CA CYS A 274 17.57 -17.68 47.91
C CYS A 274 17.11 -17.45 46.46
N ASP A 275 15.95 -16.81 46.27
CA ASP A 275 15.44 -16.50 44.94
C ASP A 275 16.17 -15.28 44.34
N CYS A 276 17.02 -15.55 43.35
CA CYS A 276 17.80 -14.51 42.67
C CYS A 276 17.00 -13.78 41.57
N ALA A 277 15.86 -14.32 41.13
CA ALA A 277 15.07 -13.71 40.05
C ALA A 277 14.41 -12.39 40.46
N ALA A 278 14.21 -12.17 41.77
CA ALA A 278 13.66 -10.93 42.33
C ALA A 278 14.54 -9.68 42.10
N PHE A 279 15.79 -9.84 41.63
CA PHE A 279 16.75 -8.75 41.40
C PHE A 279 17.35 -8.73 39.98
N ASP A 280 16.72 -9.42 39.03
CA ASP A 280 17.16 -9.49 37.62
C ASP A 280 16.46 -8.42 36.74
N ILE A 281 17.07 -8.09 35.61
CA ILE A 281 16.47 -7.21 34.58
C ILE A 281 15.59 -8.08 33.67
N ARG A 282 14.36 -7.65 33.42
CA ARG A 282 13.36 -8.47 32.72
C ARG A 282 12.52 -7.71 31.72
N ILE A 283 11.91 -8.44 30.78
CA ILE A 283 10.69 -7.97 30.08
C ILE A 283 9.56 -7.93 31.13
N ASN A 284 8.84 -6.82 31.22
CA ASN A 284 7.88 -6.54 32.29
C ASN A 284 6.43 -6.50 31.81
N GLU A 285 6.21 -5.87 30.65
CA GLU A 285 4.94 -5.75 29.92
C GLU A 285 5.26 -5.70 28.42
N PHE A 286 4.39 -6.21 27.56
CA PHE A 286 4.46 -6.01 26.11
C PHE A 286 3.07 -6.13 25.47
N MET A 287 2.96 -5.72 24.21
CA MET A 287 1.74 -5.84 23.40
C MET A 287 2.12 -6.09 21.93
N ALA A 288 1.55 -7.15 21.34
CA ALA A 288 1.67 -7.53 19.92
C ALA A 288 0.32 -7.40 19.16
N ALA A 289 -0.45 -6.36 19.48
CA ALA A 289 -1.84 -6.18 19.05
C ALA A 289 -2.34 -4.74 19.26
N ASN A 290 -1.47 -3.75 19.07
CA ASN A 290 -1.80 -2.35 19.34
C ASN A 290 -2.65 -1.72 18.22
N SER A 291 -3.65 -0.91 18.56
CA SER A 291 -4.52 -0.26 17.57
C SER A 291 -5.14 1.07 18.00
N LYS A 292 -5.19 1.37 19.31
CA LYS A 292 -5.66 2.64 19.86
C LYS A 292 -4.94 3.10 21.13
N SER A 293 -3.90 2.38 21.58
CA SER A 293 -3.29 2.57 22.89
C SER A 293 -2.08 3.54 22.86
N LEU A 294 -0.85 3.04 23.07
CA LEU A 294 0.38 3.82 22.93
C LEU A 294 0.63 4.15 21.45
N ARG A 295 1.03 5.39 21.12
CA ARG A 295 1.54 5.74 19.78
C ARG A 295 3.05 5.94 19.82
N ASP A 296 3.72 5.66 18.71
CA ASP A 296 5.11 6.10 18.48
C ASP A 296 5.17 7.56 17.97
N GLU A 297 6.39 8.07 17.74
CA GLU A 297 6.60 9.47 17.34
C GLU A 297 6.17 9.80 15.91
N ASP A 298 5.96 8.80 15.04
CA ASP A 298 5.33 9.00 13.73
C ASP A 298 3.79 9.07 13.86
N GLY A 299 3.26 8.61 15.00
CA GLY A 299 1.84 8.52 15.31
C GLY A 299 1.25 7.13 15.09
N ASP A 300 2.05 6.12 14.76
CA ASP A 300 1.57 4.76 14.52
C ASP A 300 1.27 4.02 15.84
N PHE A 301 0.34 3.07 15.78
CA PHE A 301 0.08 2.14 16.87
C PHE A 301 0.98 0.90 16.75
N SER A 302 2.29 1.14 16.80
CA SER A 302 3.32 0.09 16.80
C SER A 302 3.20 -0.85 18.00
N ASP A 303 3.56 -2.12 17.82
CA ASP A 303 3.75 -3.05 18.94
C ASP A 303 4.88 -2.57 19.84
N TRP A 304 4.89 -2.96 21.11
CA TRP A 304 5.84 -2.44 22.09
C TRP A 304 6.21 -3.45 23.18
N ILE A 305 7.41 -3.26 23.73
CA ILE A 305 8.04 -4.07 24.76
C ILE A 305 8.55 -3.14 25.85
N GLU A 306 8.34 -3.49 27.11
CA GLU A 306 8.87 -2.78 28.27
C GLU A 306 9.88 -3.63 29.04
N ILE A 307 11.01 -3.03 29.40
CA ILE A 307 12.05 -3.60 30.25
C ILE A 307 11.98 -2.95 31.64
N PHE A 308 11.96 -3.75 32.70
CA PHE A 308 12.10 -3.27 34.09
C PHE A 308 13.47 -3.61 34.66
N SER A 309 14.05 -2.70 35.46
CA SER A 309 15.25 -2.96 36.25
C SER A 309 15.06 -2.66 37.75
N PRO A 310 15.32 -3.62 38.67
CA PRO A 310 15.27 -3.39 40.13
C PRO A 310 16.48 -2.61 40.69
N VAL A 311 17.41 -2.21 39.82
CA VAL A 311 18.67 -1.51 40.15
C VAL A 311 19.02 -0.49 39.06
N ASN A 312 19.90 0.48 39.35
CA ASN A 312 20.49 1.28 38.27
C ASN A 312 21.33 0.34 37.41
N ALA A 313 20.97 0.19 36.13
CA ALA A 313 21.58 -0.76 35.21
C ALA A 313 21.93 -0.09 33.87
N ASP A 314 23.16 -0.31 33.43
CA ASP A 314 23.55 -0.12 32.03
C ASP A 314 23.16 -1.38 31.25
N ILE A 315 22.34 -1.22 30.21
CA ILE A 315 21.90 -2.31 29.32
C ILE A 315 22.51 -2.22 27.92
N SER A 316 23.56 -1.40 27.73
CA SER A 316 24.38 -1.39 26.52
C SER A 316 24.81 -2.80 26.11
N GLY A 317 24.59 -3.18 24.85
CA GLY A 317 24.99 -4.49 24.33
C GLY A 317 24.15 -5.68 24.80
N TRP A 318 23.09 -5.48 25.59
CA TRP A 318 22.02 -6.46 25.72
C TRP A 318 21.25 -6.56 24.39
N ALA A 319 20.43 -7.59 24.21
CA ALA A 319 19.66 -7.77 22.99
C ALA A 319 18.20 -8.17 23.25
N LEU A 320 17.34 -7.83 22.29
CA LEU A 320 16.01 -8.39 22.13
C LEU A 320 15.94 -9.19 20.83
N THR A 321 15.17 -10.26 20.83
CA THR A 321 14.98 -11.11 19.66
C THR A 321 13.65 -11.85 19.70
N ASP A 322 13.08 -12.07 18.51
CA ASP A 322 11.99 -12.99 18.18
C ASP A 322 12.50 -14.35 17.64
N ASP A 323 13.82 -14.47 17.43
CA ASP A 323 14.48 -15.62 16.82
C ASP A 323 15.51 -16.23 17.80
N LYS A 324 15.25 -17.48 18.20
CA LYS A 324 16.11 -18.24 19.11
C LYS A 324 17.48 -18.60 18.51
N GLU A 325 17.57 -18.75 17.19
CA GLU A 325 18.84 -19.03 16.50
C GLU A 325 19.66 -17.74 16.28
N ASN A 326 19.03 -16.57 16.40
CA ASN A 326 19.66 -15.26 16.37
C ASN A 326 19.47 -14.48 17.69
N PRO A 327 20.16 -14.89 18.78
CA PRO A 327 20.01 -14.27 20.11
C PRO A 327 20.40 -12.79 20.20
N PHE A 328 20.97 -12.21 19.14
CA PHE A 328 21.40 -10.81 19.07
C PHE A 328 20.75 -10.06 17.89
N LYS A 329 19.52 -10.43 17.49
CA LYS A 329 18.80 -9.83 16.34
C LYS A 329 18.71 -8.30 16.40
N TRP A 330 18.35 -7.75 17.57
CA TRP A 330 18.42 -6.32 17.85
C TRP A 330 19.20 -6.07 19.14
N VAL A 331 20.20 -5.19 19.09
CA VAL A 331 21.12 -4.93 20.22
C VAL A 331 20.91 -3.50 20.74
N PHE A 332 20.76 -3.34 22.06
CA PHE A 332 20.65 -2.05 22.71
C PHE A 332 21.94 -1.22 22.48
N PRO A 333 21.83 0.04 22.00
CA PRO A 333 22.98 0.88 21.72
C PRO A 333 23.76 1.27 22.98
N GLU A 334 25.02 1.69 22.82
CA GLU A 334 25.85 2.16 23.93
C GLU A 334 25.20 3.36 24.65
N GLY A 335 25.25 3.36 25.99
CA GLY A 335 24.72 4.44 26.83
C GLY A 335 23.24 4.33 27.19
N VAL A 336 22.54 3.24 26.84
CA VAL A 336 21.17 3.00 27.31
C VAL A 336 21.21 2.44 28.73
N SER A 337 20.62 3.17 29.69
CA SER A 337 20.50 2.77 31.08
C SER A 337 19.06 2.84 31.59
N VAL A 338 18.72 1.93 32.50
CA VAL A 338 17.44 1.91 33.22
C VAL A 338 17.72 2.24 34.69
N GLN A 339 16.97 3.18 35.27
CA GLN A 339 17.10 3.53 36.68
C GLN A 339 16.56 2.42 37.61
N ARG A 340 16.92 2.46 38.89
CA ARG A 340 16.39 1.57 39.93
C ARG A 340 14.87 1.67 40.01
N ASN A 341 14.20 0.53 39.90
CA ASN A 341 12.75 0.38 39.80
C ASN A 341 12.14 1.11 38.57
N GLY A 342 12.98 1.49 37.61
CA GLY A 342 12.58 2.17 36.39
C GLY A 342 12.17 1.20 35.29
N PHE A 343 11.50 1.77 34.30
CA PHE A 343 10.94 1.10 33.14
C PHE A 343 11.50 1.76 31.87
N LEU A 344 11.76 0.94 30.84
CA LEU A 344 12.14 1.40 29.50
C LEU A 344 11.19 0.79 28.48
N VAL A 345 10.33 1.62 27.89
CA VAL A 345 9.43 1.25 26.80
C VAL A 345 10.15 1.47 25.46
N LEU A 346 10.02 0.50 24.56
CA LEU A 346 10.49 0.57 23.18
C LEU A 346 9.47 -0.10 22.23
N PHE A 347 9.55 0.22 20.94
CA PHE A 347 8.65 -0.30 19.93
C PHE A 347 9.24 -1.51 19.18
N ALA A 348 8.42 -2.52 18.94
CA ALA A 348 8.71 -3.62 18.02
C ALA A 348 7.97 -3.35 16.70
N SER A 349 8.56 -2.53 15.83
CA SER A 349 7.86 -1.96 14.67
C SER A 349 8.61 -2.09 13.35
N ASP A 350 9.68 -2.88 13.30
CA ASP A 350 10.62 -3.04 12.17
C ASP A 350 11.29 -1.73 11.67
N LYS A 351 11.11 -0.60 12.38
CA LYS A 351 11.67 0.72 12.00
C LYS A 351 13.18 0.85 12.32
N ASN A 352 13.75 -0.08 13.10
CA ASN A 352 15.18 -0.19 13.44
C ASN A 352 15.86 1.14 13.87
N ARG A 353 15.26 1.85 14.83
CA ARG A 353 15.73 3.15 15.33
C ARG A 353 16.47 2.96 16.66
N SER A 354 17.74 3.36 16.72
CA SER A 354 18.63 3.15 17.87
C SER A 354 19.37 4.42 18.32
N THR A 355 18.78 5.59 18.08
CA THR A 355 19.37 6.88 18.51
C THR A 355 19.11 7.12 20.00
N ILE A 356 20.18 7.25 20.79
CA ILE A 356 20.12 7.57 22.23
C ILE A 356 19.32 8.87 22.44
N GLY A 357 18.38 8.89 23.39
CA GLY A 357 17.52 10.05 23.65
C GLY A 357 16.38 10.26 22.64
N ARG A 358 16.09 9.25 21.80
CA ARG A 358 14.86 9.12 21.01
C ARG A 358 14.15 7.81 21.38
N PRO A 359 12.87 7.63 21.02
CA PRO A 359 12.23 6.32 21.05
C PRO A 359 13.07 5.27 20.32
N LEU A 360 13.12 4.07 20.89
CA LEU A 360 13.87 2.94 20.35
C LEU A 360 12.90 2.02 19.60
N HIS A 361 13.31 1.55 18.42
CA HIS A 361 12.54 0.63 17.58
C HIS A 361 13.41 -0.55 17.16
N THR A 362 12.88 -1.77 17.30
CA THR A 362 13.59 -2.98 16.83
C THR A 362 13.54 -3.14 15.30
N ASN A 363 14.32 -4.08 14.77
CA ASN A 363 14.28 -4.58 13.39
C ASN A 363 13.38 -5.83 13.27
N PHE A 364 12.23 -5.79 13.96
CA PHE A 364 11.14 -6.75 13.84
C PHE A 364 9.84 -6.16 14.41
N ALA A 365 8.72 -6.84 14.18
CA ALA A 365 7.44 -6.63 14.87
C ALA A 365 6.97 -7.97 15.46
N LEU A 366 5.87 -8.01 16.24
CA LEU A 366 5.48 -9.20 16.99
C LEU A 366 4.22 -9.87 16.43
N ASP A 367 4.22 -11.20 16.25
CA ASP A 367 3.03 -11.97 15.84
C ASP A 367 2.04 -12.10 17.01
N ARG A 368 0.87 -11.46 16.86
CA ARG A 368 -0.31 -11.58 17.73
C ARG A 368 -0.70 -13.02 18.07
N SER A 369 -0.40 -14.00 17.21
CA SER A 369 -0.67 -15.42 17.43
C SER A 369 0.23 -16.07 18.49
N GLY A 370 1.39 -15.47 18.76
CA GLY A 370 2.38 -15.93 19.73
C GLY A 370 3.60 -16.58 19.08
N GLU A 371 4.74 -15.89 19.13
CA GLU A 371 6.05 -16.38 18.69
C GLU A 371 7.10 -16.32 19.82
N TYR A 372 8.35 -16.67 19.54
CA TYR A 372 9.43 -16.59 20.53
C TYR A 372 9.71 -15.13 20.87
N LEU A 373 10.13 -14.86 22.11
CA LEU A 373 10.61 -13.55 22.53
C LEU A 373 11.63 -13.74 23.64
N ALA A 374 12.77 -13.05 23.57
CA ALA A 374 13.76 -13.10 24.64
C ALA A 374 14.51 -11.78 24.83
N LEU A 375 14.85 -11.49 26.09
CA LEU A 375 15.84 -10.50 26.50
C LEU A 375 17.15 -11.24 26.83
N VAL A 376 18.23 -10.90 26.15
CA VAL A 376 19.52 -11.60 26.19
C VAL A 376 20.62 -10.66 26.68
N ARG A 377 21.52 -11.17 27.53
CA ARG A 377 22.65 -10.43 28.08
C ARG A 377 23.84 -10.37 27.09
N PRO A 378 24.80 -9.45 27.28
CA PRO A 378 25.98 -9.34 26.41
C PRO A 378 26.87 -10.60 26.38
N ASP A 379 26.71 -11.53 27.33
CA ASP A 379 27.42 -12.82 27.37
C ASP A 379 26.67 -13.97 26.66
N GLY A 380 25.49 -13.69 26.11
CA GLY A 380 24.61 -14.67 25.45
C GLY A 380 23.69 -15.44 26.40
N THR A 381 23.68 -15.14 27.70
CA THR A 381 22.72 -15.74 28.64
C THR A 381 21.36 -15.04 28.57
N VAL A 382 20.28 -15.80 28.60
CA VAL A 382 18.92 -15.25 28.58
C VAL A 382 18.52 -14.71 29.96
N ALA A 383 17.85 -13.56 29.99
CA ALA A 383 17.33 -12.91 31.20
C ALA A 383 15.80 -13.02 31.31
N THR A 384 15.08 -13.05 30.18
CA THR A 384 13.66 -13.40 30.11
C THR A 384 13.41 -14.14 28.81
N GLU A 385 12.64 -15.23 28.84
CA GLU A 385 12.38 -16.10 27.68
C GLU A 385 10.89 -16.48 27.60
N PHE A 386 10.31 -16.36 26.42
CA PHE A 386 8.97 -16.85 26.08
C PHE A 386 9.08 -18.03 25.11
N TRP A 387 9.38 -19.21 25.64
CA TRP A 387 9.70 -20.39 24.82
C TRP A 387 8.61 -21.48 24.82
N PRO A 388 8.32 -22.10 23.66
CA PRO A 388 8.72 -21.69 22.31
C PRO A 388 7.93 -20.49 21.79
N SER A 389 6.91 -20.03 22.53
CA SER A 389 6.25 -18.76 22.23
C SER A 389 5.54 -18.10 23.42
N PHE A 390 5.31 -16.79 23.33
CA PHE A 390 4.41 -16.06 24.22
C PHE A 390 2.93 -16.39 23.94
N PRO A 391 2.00 -16.13 24.88
CA PRO A 391 0.56 -16.36 24.67
C PRO A 391 -0.06 -15.45 23.59
N GLN A 392 -0.98 -15.99 22.79
CA GLN A 392 -1.82 -15.24 21.84
C GLN A 392 -2.32 -13.90 22.43
N GLN A 393 -2.04 -12.79 21.75
CA GLN A 393 -2.39 -11.44 22.20
C GLN A 393 -3.78 -10.99 21.71
N TYR A 394 -4.41 -10.11 22.48
CA TYR A 394 -5.75 -9.57 22.25
C TYR A 394 -5.68 -8.05 22.01
N GLN A 395 -6.61 -7.49 21.27
CA GLN A 395 -6.49 -6.14 20.73
C GLN A 395 -6.49 -5.07 21.84
N ASP A 396 -5.40 -4.28 21.91
CA ASP A 396 -5.12 -3.31 22.98
C ASP A 396 -5.12 -3.91 24.40
N VAL A 397 -4.75 -5.19 24.55
CA VAL A 397 -4.52 -5.85 25.84
C VAL A 397 -3.09 -6.33 25.90
N SER A 398 -2.34 -5.80 26.87
CA SER A 398 -0.95 -6.18 27.13
C SER A 398 -0.82 -7.42 28.01
N PHE A 399 0.35 -8.06 27.94
CA PHE A 399 0.72 -9.20 28.75
C PHE A 399 1.98 -8.87 29.56
N GLY A 400 1.97 -9.12 30.86
CA GLY A 400 3.04 -8.71 31.77
C GLY A 400 2.93 -9.34 33.17
N HIS A 401 3.77 -8.87 34.10
CA HIS A 401 3.74 -9.26 35.52
C HIS A 401 2.63 -8.51 36.29
N PRO A 402 1.48 -9.10 36.66
CA PRO A 402 0.37 -8.36 37.26
C PRO A 402 0.52 -8.17 38.77
N GLU A 403 0.02 -7.05 39.32
CA GLU A 403 0.13 -6.69 40.76
C GLU A 403 -0.27 -7.83 41.73
N ASP A 404 -1.34 -8.57 41.41
CA ASP A 404 -1.91 -9.61 42.29
C ASP A 404 -1.46 -11.04 41.95
N SER A 405 -0.44 -11.21 41.08
CA SER A 405 0.02 -12.51 40.61
C SER A 405 1.55 -12.65 40.63
N LYS A 406 2.03 -13.85 40.98
CA LYS A 406 3.45 -14.23 40.81
C LYS A 406 3.80 -14.62 39.37
N ASN A 407 2.80 -14.93 38.57
CA ASN A 407 2.93 -15.42 37.20
C ASN A 407 2.52 -14.31 36.23
N MET A 408 3.15 -14.24 35.05
CA MET A 408 2.69 -13.32 34.02
C MET A 408 1.32 -13.71 33.45
N GLY A 409 0.54 -12.69 33.09
CA GLY A 409 -0.83 -12.78 32.60
C GLY A 409 -1.24 -11.52 31.83
N TYR A 410 -2.46 -11.53 31.29
CA TYR A 410 -3.03 -10.33 30.65
C TYR A 410 -3.40 -9.30 31.71
N LEU A 411 -3.19 -8.02 31.41
CA LEU A 411 -3.41 -6.94 32.36
C LEU A 411 -4.82 -6.35 32.25
N MET A 412 -5.33 -5.76 33.34
CA MET A 412 -6.62 -5.08 33.35
C MET A 412 -6.58 -3.82 32.48
N SER A 413 -5.52 -3.02 32.62
CA SER A 413 -5.19 -1.82 31.87
C SER A 413 -3.75 -1.90 31.39
N ILE A 414 -3.43 -1.26 30.26
CA ILE A 414 -2.04 -1.02 29.83
C ILE A 414 -1.31 -0.10 30.81
N THR A 415 -0.02 -0.33 31.02
CA THR A 415 0.77 0.36 32.05
C THR A 415 2.19 0.83 31.61
N PRO A 416 2.42 1.22 30.33
CA PRO A 416 3.76 1.56 29.84
C PRO A 416 4.41 2.71 30.63
N GLY A 417 5.62 2.46 31.12
CA GLY A 417 6.41 3.37 31.95
C GLY A 417 6.12 3.30 33.45
N GLY A 418 5.32 2.33 33.92
CA GLY A 418 4.83 2.32 35.29
C GLY A 418 4.50 0.94 35.88
N LEU A 419 3.85 0.95 37.05
CA LEU A 419 3.49 -0.27 37.77
C LEU A 419 2.32 -0.99 37.11
N ASN A 420 2.53 -2.26 36.74
CA ASN A 420 1.54 -3.11 36.09
C ASN A 420 0.24 -3.26 36.88
N SER A 421 -0.88 -3.25 36.16
CA SER A 421 -2.21 -3.46 36.75
C SER A 421 -2.47 -4.92 37.16
N LYS A 422 -3.65 -5.20 37.74
CA LYS A 422 -4.05 -6.55 38.21
C LYS A 422 -4.31 -7.51 37.05
N GLU A 423 -4.26 -8.81 37.34
CA GLU A 423 -4.46 -9.84 36.31
C GLU A 423 -5.93 -9.91 35.85
N ARG A 424 -6.13 -9.82 34.53
CA ARG A 424 -7.41 -10.06 33.87
C ARG A 424 -7.63 -11.57 33.66
N LYS A 425 -8.78 -12.07 34.11
CA LYS A 425 -9.05 -13.52 34.33
C LYS A 425 -10.13 -14.12 33.41
N ASP A 426 -10.54 -13.37 32.39
CA ASP A 426 -11.46 -13.74 31.32
C ASP A 426 -10.76 -14.41 30.12
N TYR A 427 -9.47 -14.15 29.91
CA TYR A 427 -8.64 -14.82 28.91
C TYR A 427 -8.10 -16.17 29.38
N GLY A 428 -7.96 -17.11 28.44
CA GLY A 428 -7.76 -18.54 28.69
C GLY A 428 -6.46 -19.13 28.13
N PRO A 429 -6.44 -20.46 27.91
CA PRO A 429 -5.28 -21.18 27.37
C PRO A 429 -5.01 -20.78 25.91
N SER A 430 -3.76 -20.49 25.55
CA SER A 430 -3.37 -20.21 24.17
C SER A 430 -3.63 -21.42 23.27
N ILE A 431 -4.11 -21.18 22.05
CA ILE A 431 -4.43 -22.20 21.04
C ILE A 431 -3.67 -21.83 19.76
N TYR A 432 -2.94 -22.78 19.20
CA TYR A 432 -2.13 -22.63 17.98
C TYR A 432 -1.94 -24.02 17.34
N ASP A 433 -1.17 -24.11 16.24
CA ASP A 433 -1.05 -25.31 15.39
C ASP A 433 -2.42 -25.92 14.98
N LEU A 434 -3.45 -25.08 14.85
CA LEU A 434 -4.77 -25.53 14.40
C LEU A 434 -4.64 -26.11 12.99
N THR A 435 -5.41 -27.16 12.69
CA THR A 435 -5.52 -27.67 11.32
C THR A 435 -6.24 -26.64 10.45
N GLU A 436 -5.50 -25.82 9.73
CA GLU A 436 -6.07 -24.72 8.92
C GLU A 436 -6.43 -25.15 7.50
N ASN A 437 -5.47 -25.76 6.80
CA ASN A 437 -5.52 -26.09 5.38
C ASN A 437 -5.24 -27.60 5.18
N PRO A 438 -6.15 -28.50 5.61
CA PRO A 438 -6.00 -29.93 5.37
C PRO A 438 -6.18 -30.25 3.88
N GLN A 439 -5.65 -31.40 3.44
CA GLN A 439 -5.96 -31.93 2.10
C GLN A 439 -7.49 -32.03 1.93
N GLN A 440 -8.00 -31.50 0.81
CA GLN A 440 -9.44 -31.48 0.53
C GLN A 440 -10.06 -32.88 0.68
N PRO A 441 -11.06 -33.06 1.56
CA PRO A 441 -11.66 -34.37 1.81
C PRO A 441 -12.53 -34.80 0.64
N PHE A 442 -12.54 -36.10 0.34
CA PHE A 442 -13.58 -36.69 -0.51
C PHE A 442 -14.94 -36.74 0.20
N GLU A 443 -16.01 -36.91 -0.58
CA GLU A 443 -17.33 -37.22 -0.06
C GLU A 443 -17.27 -38.43 0.90
N GLN A 444 -17.93 -38.33 2.06
CA GLN A 444 -17.95 -39.31 3.15
C GLN A 444 -16.60 -39.56 3.85
N ALA A 445 -15.53 -38.82 3.50
CA ALA A 445 -14.29 -38.82 4.27
C ALA A 445 -14.48 -38.17 5.66
N THR A 446 -13.52 -38.40 6.55
CA THR A 446 -13.49 -37.80 7.89
C THR A 446 -12.34 -36.81 7.98
N ILE A 447 -12.62 -35.56 8.36
CA ILE A 447 -11.59 -34.55 8.61
C ILE A 447 -11.11 -34.71 10.05
N LEU A 448 -9.83 -34.96 10.25
CA LEU A 448 -9.17 -34.84 11.54
C LEU A 448 -8.79 -33.37 11.75
N VAL A 449 -9.28 -32.76 12.83
CA VAL A 449 -8.89 -31.41 13.25
C VAL A 449 -8.12 -31.54 14.56
N GLU A 450 -6.88 -31.09 14.53
CA GLU A 450 -5.98 -31.05 15.69
C GLU A 450 -5.60 -29.59 15.99
N ALA A 451 -5.28 -29.31 17.25
CA ALA A 451 -4.77 -28.04 17.74
C ALA A 451 -3.89 -28.25 18.97
N THR A 452 -2.80 -27.50 19.10
CA THR A 452 -2.00 -27.46 20.33
C THR A 452 -2.59 -26.42 21.28
N VAL A 453 -2.74 -26.78 22.55
CA VAL A 453 -3.28 -25.89 23.59
C VAL A 453 -2.31 -25.80 24.77
N ARG A 454 -1.93 -24.57 25.14
CA ARG A 454 -1.01 -24.26 26.25
C ARG A 454 -1.77 -23.59 27.39
N PRO A 455 -1.79 -24.14 28.62
CA PRO A 455 -2.35 -23.44 29.77
C PRO A 455 -1.51 -22.20 30.13
N LEU A 456 -2.18 -21.11 30.53
CA LEU A 456 -1.52 -20.01 31.22
C LEU A 456 -0.88 -20.51 32.51
N GLU A 457 0.16 -19.83 32.97
CA GLU A 457 1.00 -20.30 34.08
C GLU A 457 0.22 -20.39 35.41
N GLY A 458 0.37 -21.52 36.12
CA GLY A 458 -0.44 -21.84 37.30
C GLY A 458 -1.88 -22.30 37.03
N THR A 459 -2.35 -22.26 35.78
CA THR A 459 -3.69 -22.73 35.39
C THR A 459 -3.69 -24.20 34.94
N ARG A 460 -4.88 -24.71 34.59
CA ARG A 460 -5.05 -26.00 33.89
C ARG A 460 -6.12 -25.86 32.83
N ILE A 461 -5.96 -26.56 31.71
CA ILE A 461 -7.02 -26.72 30.71
C ILE A 461 -8.17 -27.54 31.34
N ARG A 462 -9.41 -27.11 31.10
CA ARG A 462 -10.64 -27.78 31.58
C ARG A 462 -11.46 -28.38 30.44
N ASP A 463 -11.68 -27.57 29.40
CA ASP A 463 -12.46 -27.93 28.23
C ASP A 463 -11.77 -27.39 26.97
N VAL A 464 -11.82 -28.18 25.88
CA VAL A 464 -11.45 -27.75 24.53
C VAL A 464 -12.55 -28.23 23.59
N LEU A 465 -13.12 -27.32 22.80
CA LEU A 465 -14.24 -27.58 21.91
C LEU A 465 -13.88 -27.19 20.48
N LEU A 466 -14.12 -28.10 19.54
CA LEU A 466 -14.18 -27.81 18.12
C LEU A 466 -15.59 -27.30 17.79
N HIS A 467 -15.67 -26.10 17.22
CA HIS A 467 -16.89 -25.52 16.67
C HIS A 467 -16.78 -25.56 15.15
N TYR A 468 -17.75 -26.13 14.45
CA TYR A 468 -17.74 -26.19 12.98
C TYR A 468 -19.10 -25.93 12.37
N ARG A 469 -19.09 -25.45 11.13
CA ARG A 469 -20.26 -25.30 10.25
C ARG A 469 -20.06 -26.11 8.98
N VAL A 470 -21.18 -26.49 8.39
CA VAL A 470 -21.28 -27.01 7.03
C VAL A 470 -21.96 -25.90 6.22
N ASP A 471 -21.26 -25.37 5.21
CA ASP A 471 -21.65 -24.19 4.43
C ASP A 471 -22.00 -22.99 5.34
N PHE A 472 -23.22 -22.44 5.19
CA PHE A 472 -23.82 -21.42 6.07
C PHE A 472 -24.79 -22.01 7.10
N GLY A 473 -24.77 -23.33 7.29
CA GLY A 473 -25.60 -24.04 8.25
C GLY A 473 -25.26 -23.74 9.72
N PRO A 474 -26.11 -24.21 10.66
CA PRO A 474 -25.96 -23.95 12.08
C PRO A 474 -24.68 -24.59 12.65
N GLU A 475 -24.07 -23.89 13.61
CA GLU A 475 -22.87 -24.35 14.31
C GLU A 475 -23.10 -25.67 15.07
N LYS A 476 -22.15 -26.59 14.93
CA LYS A 476 -22.06 -27.86 15.65
C LYS A 476 -20.81 -27.86 16.52
N ARG A 477 -20.91 -28.49 17.70
CA ARG A 477 -19.84 -28.51 18.72
C ARG A 477 -19.43 -29.95 19.04
N VAL A 478 -18.13 -30.20 19.07
CA VAL A 478 -17.52 -31.49 19.41
C VAL A 478 -16.45 -31.26 20.46
N LYS A 479 -16.51 -31.98 21.59
CA LYS A 479 -15.44 -31.92 22.58
C LYS A 479 -14.20 -32.61 22.03
N MET A 480 -13.06 -31.91 22.04
CA MET A 480 -11.78 -32.45 21.62
C MET A 480 -11.18 -33.31 22.74
N THR A 481 -10.41 -34.32 22.36
CA THR A 481 -9.71 -35.23 23.28
C THR A 481 -8.22 -34.89 23.36
N ASP A 482 -7.68 -34.93 24.57
CA ASP A 482 -6.25 -34.85 24.87
C ASP A 482 -5.53 -36.07 24.28
N GLY A 483 -4.53 -35.83 23.42
CA GLY A 483 -3.89 -36.81 22.55
C GLY A 483 -4.54 -36.93 21.16
N SER A 484 -3.80 -37.51 20.21
CA SER A 484 -4.26 -37.75 18.84
C SER A 484 -5.28 -38.89 18.78
N ALA A 485 -6.48 -38.64 18.24
CA ALA A 485 -7.55 -39.64 18.07
C ALA A 485 -7.22 -40.79 17.10
N SER A 486 -6.06 -40.72 16.45
CA SER A 486 -5.55 -41.57 15.36
C SER A 486 -4.94 -42.90 15.82
N GLN A 487 -5.62 -43.70 16.66
CA GLN A 487 -5.21 -45.09 16.96
C GLN A 487 -5.22 -46.05 15.74
N ASN A 488 -5.56 -45.58 14.53
CA ASN A 488 -5.62 -46.38 13.30
C ASN A 488 -5.18 -45.60 12.03
N VAL A 489 -4.37 -44.54 12.14
CA VAL A 489 -3.75 -43.87 10.97
C VAL A 489 -2.26 -44.18 10.92
N THR A 490 -1.75 -44.59 9.77
CA THR A 490 -0.35 -45.03 9.61
C THR A 490 0.61 -43.84 9.50
N SER A 491 1.10 -43.37 10.65
CA SER A 491 2.45 -42.85 10.88
C SER A 491 3.21 -42.34 9.64
N SER A 492 2.89 -41.13 9.18
CA SER A 492 3.78 -40.30 8.35
C SER A 492 3.65 -38.83 8.76
N SER A 493 2.45 -38.27 8.69
CA SER A 493 2.16 -36.86 9.01
C SER A 493 2.37 -36.44 10.47
N VAL A 494 2.45 -37.39 11.40
CA VAL A 494 2.66 -37.12 12.84
C VAL A 494 4.15 -37.07 13.19
N GLU A 495 4.98 -37.88 12.52
CA GLU A 495 6.42 -37.93 12.80
C GLU A 495 7.16 -36.72 12.19
N GLU A 496 6.76 -36.25 11.00
CA GLU A 496 7.34 -35.03 10.39
C GLU A 496 7.00 -33.75 11.16
N ARG A 497 5.78 -33.63 11.73
CA ARG A 497 5.38 -32.41 12.47
C ARG A 497 6.13 -32.22 13.79
N GLN A 498 6.78 -33.27 14.33
CA GLN A 498 7.57 -33.17 15.56
C GLN A 498 9.04 -32.76 15.32
N THR A 499 9.49 -32.52 14.08
CA THR A 499 10.92 -32.28 13.79
C THR A 499 11.35 -30.82 13.61
N THR A 500 10.44 -29.83 13.69
CA THR A 500 10.75 -28.43 13.32
C THR A 500 10.45 -27.35 14.37
N ARG A 501 9.77 -27.67 15.49
CA ARG A 501 9.63 -26.74 16.63
C ARG A 501 9.82 -27.45 17.97
N GLU A 502 10.46 -26.73 18.89
CA GLU A 502 10.85 -27.20 20.22
C GLU A 502 9.65 -27.07 21.19
N ALA A 503 8.82 -28.10 21.33
CA ALA A 503 7.54 -27.99 22.06
C ALA A 503 7.69 -27.83 23.59
N SER A 504 6.82 -27.01 24.22
CA SER A 504 6.86 -26.79 25.67
C SER A 504 6.35 -28.00 26.45
N PRO A 505 6.93 -28.34 27.63
CA PRO A 505 6.39 -29.37 28.53
C PRO A 505 4.96 -29.13 29.03
N ARG A 506 4.40 -27.93 28.81
CA ARG A 506 3.00 -27.58 29.12
C ARG A 506 2.02 -27.86 27.98
N ASP A 507 2.51 -28.10 26.78
CA ASP A 507 1.71 -28.14 25.56
C ASP A 507 0.93 -29.45 25.42
N ARG A 508 -0.34 -29.34 25.03
CA ARG A 508 -1.25 -30.48 24.89
C ARG A 508 -1.86 -30.48 23.50
N LEU A 509 -1.61 -31.54 22.74
CA LEU A 509 -2.27 -31.78 21.46
C LEU A 509 -3.71 -32.25 21.73
N PHE A 510 -4.70 -31.49 21.28
CA PHE A 510 -6.10 -31.85 21.28
C PHE A 510 -6.57 -32.23 19.88
N SER A 511 -7.45 -33.22 19.76
CA SER A 511 -7.98 -33.65 18.47
C SER A 511 -9.49 -33.93 18.47
N ALA A 512 -10.14 -33.74 17.33
CA ALA A 512 -11.54 -34.10 17.06
C ALA A 512 -11.73 -34.49 15.58
N MET A 513 -12.86 -35.11 15.25
CA MET A 513 -13.13 -35.60 13.89
C MET A 513 -14.51 -35.21 13.35
N ILE A 514 -14.52 -34.44 12.26
CA ILE A 514 -15.72 -34.03 11.52
C ILE A 514 -16.08 -35.12 10.50
N ARG A 515 -17.33 -35.60 10.53
CA ARG A 515 -17.84 -36.71 9.69
C ARG A 515 -18.95 -36.27 8.74
N GLU A 516 -18.94 -34.99 8.37
CA GLU A 516 -19.98 -34.33 7.58
C GLU A 516 -19.58 -33.77 6.19
N PRO A 517 -18.46 -34.19 5.55
CA PRO A 517 -18.30 -34.10 4.09
C PRO A 517 -19.38 -34.84 3.29
N THR A 518 -20.63 -34.34 3.24
CA THR A 518 -21.79 -35.10 2.73
C THR A 518 -22.15 -34.84 1.27
N LYS A 519 -21.76 -33.69 0.71
CA LYS A 519 -21.90 -33.33 -0.70
C LYS A 519 -20.53 -32.88 -1.23
N ARG A 520 -20.28 -33.06 -2.52
CA ARG A 520 -19.14 -32.43 -3.22
C ARG A 520 -19.31 -30.91 -3.30
N ASN A 521 -18.19 -30.20 -3.38
CA ASN A 521 -18.10 -28.73 -3.42
C ASN A 521 -18.76 -28.04 -2.20
N GLN A 522 -18.95 -28.77 -1.11
CA GLN A 522 -19.47 -28.30 0.17
C GLN A 522 -18.34 -27.69 0.99
N MET A 523 -18.56 -26.53 1.61
CA MET A 523 -17.62 -25.92 2.53
C MET A 523 -17.78 -26.53 3.92
N ILE A 524 -16.66 -26.89 4.56
CA ILE A 524 -16.58 -27.26 5.97
C ILE A 524 -15.62 -26.28 6.63
N ARG A 525 -16.06 -25.57 7.66
CA ARG A 525 -15.25 -24.52 8.31
C ARG A 525 -15.38 -24.53 9.83
N TRP A 526 -14.31 -24.20 10.55
CA TRP A 526 -14.20 -24.39 12.00
C TRP A 526 -13.32 -23.36 12.72
N TYR A 527 -13.56 -23.26 14.03
CA TYR A 527 -12.68 -22.64 15.02
C TYR A 527 -12.63 -23.52 16.28
N VAL A 528 -11.62 -23.32 17.12
CA VAL A 528 -11.48 -24.03 18.41
C VAL A 528 -11.60 -23.03 19.56
N THR A 529 -12.24 -23.45 20.65
CA THR A 529 -12.22 -22.73 21.94
C THR A 529 -11.59 -23.58 23.03
N ALA A 530 -10.89 -22.93 23.95
CA ALA A 530 -10.30 -23.54 25.14
C ALA A 530 -10.74 -22.77 26.38
N VAL A 531 -10.94 -23.48 27.49
CA VAL A 531 -11.35 -22.91 28.78
C VAL A 531 -10.49 -23.49 29.89
N ASP A 532 -10.05 -22.64 30.82
CA ASP A 532 -9.20 -23.03 31.94
C ASP A 532 -9.97 -23.40 33.24
N GLY A 533 -9.21 -23.65 34.31
CA GLY A 533 -9.72 -23.91 35.65
C GLY A 533 -10.34 -22.71 36.38
N ARG A 534 -10.15 -21.47 35.88
CA ARG A 534 -10.65 -20.19 36.42
C ARG A 534 -11.91 -19.69 35.70
N ASN A 535 -12.23 -20.27 34.54
CA ASN A 535 -13.20 -19.83 33.51
C ASN A 535 -12.65 -18.82 32.49
N GLY A 536 -11.33 -18.59 32.45
CA GLY A 536 -10.69 -17.88 31.36
C GLY A 536 -10.86 -18.65 30.04
N THR A 537 -11.24 -17.95 28.97
CA THR A 537 -11.58 -18.48 27.65
C THR A 537 -10.67 -17.92 26.57
N SER A 538 -10.36 -18.74 25.57
CA SER A 538 -9.64 -18.34 24.36
C SER A 538 -10.25 -19.00 23.12
N ARG A 539 -10.01 -18.38 21.95
CA ARG A 539 -10.52 -18.79 20.63
C ARG A 539 -9.39 -18.68 19.60
N TYR A 540 -9.27 -19.69 18.74
CA TYR A 540 -8.44 -19.62 17.53
C TYR A 540 -9.23 -20.11 16.30
N PRO A 541 -9.24 -19.34 15.19
CA PRO A 541 -8.59 -18.05 15.01
C PRO A 541 -9.23 -16.97 15.91
N THR A 542 -8.45 -15.93 16.23
CA THR A 542 -8.97 -14.71 16.86
C THR A 542 -10.00 -14.06 15.94
N PHE A 543 -11.02 -13.44 16.54
CA PHE A 543 -12.06 -12.74 15.80
C PHE A 543 -12.62 -11.61 16.67
N GLU A 544 -11.80 -10.57 16.83
CA GLU A 544 -12.11 -9.33 17.56
C GLU A 544 -12.56 -8.22 16.59
N THR A 545 -11.98 -8.19 15.38
CA THR A 545 -12.38 -7.28 14.29
C THR A 545 -13.09 -8.01 13.14
N GLU A 546 -13.87 -7.28 12.35
CA GLU A 546 -14.59 -7.84 11.19
C GLU A 546 -13.69 -8.27 10.01
N ASN A 547 -12.40 -7.91 10.06
CA ASN A 547 -11.38 -8.19 9.06
C ASN A 547 -10.59 -9.50 9.33
N GLU A 548 -10.60 -9.97 10.58
CA GLU A 548 -9.99 -11.24 10.98
C GLU A 548 -10.76 -12.45 10.42
N PRO A 549 -10.10 -13.60 10.15
CA PRO A 549 -10.81 -14.83 9.78
C PRO A 549 -11.66 -15.33 10.95
N GLU A 550 -12.93 -15.65 10.70
CA GLU A 550 -13.81 -16.20 11.74
C GLU A 550 -13.66 -17.73 11.83
N TYR A 551 -13.22 -18.37 10.74
CA TYR A 551 -12.96 -19.80 10.63
C TYR A 551 -11.70 -20.10 9.79
N HIS A 552 -11.09 -21.27 9.99
CA HIS A 552 -10.36 -21.97 8.90
C HIS A 552 -11.28 -23.01 8.27
N GLY A 553 -10.85 -23.74 7.24
CA GLY A 553 -11.76 -24.63 6.54
C GLY A 553 -11.17 -25.40 5.37
N THR A 554 -12.06 -26.13 4.70
CA THR A 554 -11.78 -26.85 3.45
C THR A 554 -13.06 -27.01 2.64
N VAL A 555 -12.90 -27.34 1.37
CA VAL A 555 -14.01 -27.74 0.48
C VAL A 555 -13.94 -29.23 0.21
N VAL A 556 -15.09 -29.91 0.12
CA VAL A 556 -15.17 -31.32 -0.26
C VAL A 556 -14.86 -31.48 -1.75
N GLN A 557 -13.81 -32.23 -2.08
CA GLN A 557 -13.28 -32.35 -3.43
C GLN A 557 -14.31 -32.97 -4.41
N ASP A 558 -14.39 -32.41 -5.61
CA ASP A 558 -15.10 -33.01 -6.74
C ASP A 558 -14.13 -33.50 -7.82
N PRO A 559 -13.82 -34.81 -7.86
CA PRO A 559 -12.92 -35.40 -8.86
C PRO A 559 -13.58 -35.61 -10.24
N SER A 560 -14.70 -34.93 -10.54
CA SER A 560 -15.36 -35.00 -11.85
C SER A 560 -15.01 -33.86 -12.82
N LEU A 561 -14.22 -32.87 -12.37
CA LEU A 561 -13.73 -31.78 -13.23
C LEU A 561 -12.42 -32.17 -13.92
N ASP A 562 -12.36 -31.87 -15.22
CA ASP A 562 -11.17 -31.94 -16.05
C ASP A 562 -10.45 -30.57 -15.96
N ASN A 563 -9.39 -30.49 -15.14
CA ASN A 563 -8.76 -29.22 -14.75
C ASN A 563 -7.79 -28.72 -15.84
N SER A 564 -8.32 -28.32 -16.99
CA SER A 564 -7.59 -27.60 -18.03
C SER A 564 -7.20 -26.17 -17.64
N ILE A 565 -7.88 -25.61 -16.62
CA ILE A 565 -7.61 -24.32 -15.97
C ILE A 565 -7.83 -24.45 -14.44
N PRO A 566 -7.26 -23.56 -13.60
CA PRO A 566 -7.56 -23.53 -12.16
C PRO A 566 -9.05 -23.31 -11.86
N SER A 567 -9.50 -23.78 -10.69
CA SER A 567 -10.83 -23.48 -10.17
C SER A 567 -10.74 -22.66 -8.89
N LEU A 568 -11.65 -21.70 -8.75
CA LEU A 568 -11.77 -20.82 -7.59
C LEU A 568 -13.15 -21.03 -6.99
N ASP A 569 -13.20 -21.50 -5.75
CA ASP A 569 -14.42 -21.75 -5.00
C ASP A 569 -14.77 -20.55 -4.13
N MET A 570 -15.93 -19.95 -4.38
CA MET A 570 -16.45 -18.78 -3.66
C MET A 570 -17.71 -19.15 -2.88
N PHE A 571 -17.75 -18.85 -1.59
CA PHE A 571 -18.91 -19.07 -0.73
C PHE A 571 -19.40 -17.73 -0.17
N VAL A 572 -20.67 -17.40 -0.36
CA VAL A 572 -21.30 -16.17 0.15
C VAL A 572 -22.70 -16.48 0.70
N GLU A 573 -23.03 -15.92 1.87
CA GLU A 573 -24.35 -16.13 2.47
C GLU A 573 -25.44 -15.29 1.79
N ASP A 574 -25.06 -14.12 1.28
CA ASP A 574 -25.88 -13.21 0.49
C ASP A 574 -25.35 -13.13 -0.95
N GLU A 575 -25.94 -13.91 -1.85
CA GLU A 575 -25.58 -13.93 -3.28
C GLU A 575 -25.98 -12.64 -4.01
N GLU A 576 -26.97 -11.88 -3.50
CA GLU A 576 -27.41 -10.63 -4.12
C GLU A 576 -26.45 -9.49 -3.78
N ALA A 577 -26.07 -9.33 -2.50
CA ALA A 577 -25.09 -8.34 -2.04
C ALA A 577 -23.69 -8.56 -2.66
N ALA A 578 -23.27 -9.81 -2.86
CA ALA A 578 -22.03 -10.14 -3.59
C ALA A 578 -21.99 -9.58 -5.03
N ALA A 579 -23.15 -9.30 -5.63
CA ALA A 579 -23.29 -8.76 -6.98
C ALA A 579 -23.46 -7.23 -7.04
N THR A 580 -23.40 -6.52 -5.90
CA THR A 580 -23.46 -5.04 -5.81
C THR A 580 -22.10 -4.43 -5.46
N GLN A 581 -22.00 -3.09 -5.46
CA GLN A 581 -20.74 -2.38 -5.13
C GLN A 581 -20.50 -2.30 -3.61
N GLU A 582 -21.58 -2.34 -2.82
CA GLU A 582 -21.59 -2.43 -1.36
C GLU A 582 -21.01 -3.76 -0.88
N GLY A 583 -21.24 -4.85 -1.62
CA GLY A 583 -20.59 -6.14 -1.44
C GLY A 583 -21.05 -6.93 -0.21
N THR A 584 -20.33 -8.02 0.06
CA THR A 584 -20.53 -8.86 1.26
C THR A 584 -19.23 -9.56 1.65
N TYR A 585 -19.22 -10.23 2.80
CA TYR A 585 -18.14 -11.13 3.20
C TYR A 585 -18.45 -12.58 2.79
N GLY A 586 -17.43 -13.28 2.31
CA GLY A 586 -17.48 -14.68 1.93
C GLY A 586 -16.20 -15.43 2.29
N SER A 587 -16.13 -16.69 1.90
CA SER A 587 -14.93 -17.53 2.05
C SER A 587 -14.48 -18.03 0.67
N ILE A 588 -13.17 -18.04 0.42
CA ILE A 588 -12.56 -18.48 -0.84
C ILE A 588 -11.73 -19.74 -0.60
N MET A 589 -11.78 -20.70 -1.52
CA MET A 589 -10.85 -21.82 -1.61
C MET A 589 -10.17 -21.82 -2.98
N TYR A 590 -8.84 -21.84 -2.98
CA TYR A 590 -8.01 -21.77 -4.18
C TYR A 590 -6.64 -22.41 -3.92
N ASN A 591 -6.11 -23.18 -4.87
CA ASN A 591 -4.84 -23.92 -4.76
C ASN A 591 -4.64 -24.67 -3.42
N GLY A 592 -5.72 -25.24 -2.87
CA GLY A 592 -5.73 -25.99 -1.61
C GLY A 592 -5.72 -25.13 -0.34
N LYS A 593 -5.74 -23.80 -0.45
CA LYS A 593 -5.78 -22.85 0.66
C LYS A 593 -7.17 -22.25 0.85
N PHE A 594 -7.61 -22.17 2.10
CA PHE A 594 -8.87 -21.58 2.53
C PHE A 594 -8.65 -20.18 3.11
N TYR A 595 -9.41 -19.21 2.62
CA TYR A 595 -9.37 -17.81 3.04
C TYR A 595 -10.77 -17.41 3.50
N ASP A 596 -10.97 -17.20 4.79
CA ASP A 596 -12.27 -16.79 5.33
C ASP A 596 -12.43 -15.26 5.38
N ARG A 597 -13.67 -14.78 5.38
CA ARG A 597 -14.02 -13.34 5.42
C ARG A 597 -13.25 -12.50 4.39
N VAL A 598 -13.15 -13.02 3.18
CA VAL A 598 -12.77 -12.23 2.01
C VAL A 598 -13.95 -11.33 1.68
N PHE A 599 -13.71 -10.05 1.45
CA PHE A 599 -14.74 -9.10 1.04
C PHE A 599 -14.88 -9.13 -0.48
N ILE A 600 -16.12 -9.28 -0.94
CA ILE A 600 -16.48 -9.61 -2.31
C ILE A 600 -17.46 -8.56 -2.80
N ASN A 601 -17.05 -7.79 -3.80
CA ASN A 601 -17.91 -6.76 -4.38
C ASN A 601 -17.72 -6.60 -5.89
N ARG A 602 -18.71 -5.96 -6.51
CA ARG A 602 -18.74 -5.64 -7.93
C ARG A 602 -17.78 -4.50 -8.28
N ARG A 603 -17.11 -4.61 -9.44
CA ARG A 603 -16.23 -3.55 -9.98
C ARG A 603 -16.49 -3.20 -11.46
N GLY A 604 -15.77 -2.19 -11.91
CA GLY A 604 -15.84 -1.59 -13.24
C GLY A 604 -16.79 -0.38 -13.29
N GLN A 605 -17.13 0.06 -14.50
CA GLN A 605 -17.94 1.27 -14.73
C GLN A 605 -19.14 0.97 -15.65
N THR A 606 -18.89 0.65 -16.92
CA THR A 606 -19.92 0.17 -17.87
C THR A 606 -20.46 -1.21 -17.48
N SER A 607 -19.59 -2.08 -16.95
CA SER A 607 -19.94 -3.41 -16.43
C SER A 607 -20.80 -3.39 -15.16
N LEU A 608 -21.11 -2.22 -14.59
CA LEU A 608 -21.98 -2.10 -13.41
C LEU A 608 -23.45 -2.49 -13.70
N LEU A 609 -23.84 -2.65 -14.96
CA LEU A 609 -25.19 -3.06 -15.37
C LEU A 609 -25.30 -4.49 -15.94
N TRP A 610 -24.19 -5.23 -16.07
CA TRP A 610 -24.16 -6.58 -16.64
C TRP A 610 -24.78 -7.64 -15.69
N PRO A 611 -25.63 -8.56 -16.16
CA PRO A 611 -26.10 -9.70 -15.36
C PRO A 611 -25.02 -10.56 -14.71
N LYS A 612 -23.86 -10.73 -15.37
CA LYS A 612 -22.67 -11.41 -14.81
C LYS A 612 -21.60 -10.37 -14.42
N PRO A 613 -21.45 -10.03 -13.12
CA PRO A 613 -20.59 -8.94 -12.66
C PRO A 613 -19.10 -9.24 -12.88
N LYS A 614 -18.30 -8.20 -13.18
CA LYS A 614 -16.86 -8.20 -12.87
C LYS A 614 -16.71 -8.07 -11.36
N LEU A 615 -15.89 -8.91 -10.72
CA LEU A 615 -15.74 -8.96 -9.26
C LEU A 615 -14.35 -8.51 -8.79
N LYS A 616 -14.27 -8.01 -7.55
CA LYS A 616 -13.04 -7.81 -6.79
C LYS A 616 -13.11 -8.68 -5.54
N LEU A 617 -11.99 -9.33 -5.20
CA LEU A 617 -11.79 -10.02 -3.93
C LEU A 617 -10.75 -9.24 -3.11
N ASP A 618 -11.11 -8.86 -1.89
CA ASP A 618 -10.30 -8.08 -0.95
C ASP A 618 -10.10 -8.88 0.35
N PHE A 619 -8.85 -9.23 0.65
CA PHE A 619 -8.50 -10.12 1.75
C PHE A 619 -8.27 -9.38 3.07
N LYS A 620 -8.55 -8.06 3.13
CA LYS A 620 -8.47 -7.21 4.33
C LYS A 620 -7.09 -7.26 4.99
N GLY A 621 -6.07 -6.85 4.24
CA GLY A 621 -4.66 -6.80 4.69
C GLY A 621 -3.94 -8.16 4.71
N ARG A 622 -4.67 -9.29 4.67
CA ARG A 622 -4.08 -10.62 4.53
C ARG A 622 -3.69 -10.89 3.08
N ILE A 623 -2.68 -11.74 2.89
CA ILE A 623 -2.06 -11.97 1.57
C ILE A 623 -2.58 -13.25 0.91
N PHE A 624 -2.97 -13.14 -0.36
CA PHE A 624 -3.52 -14.23 -1.18
C PHE A 624 -2.47 -14.79 -2.13
N ASP A 625 -2.32 -16.12 -2.08
CA ASP A 625 -1.46 -16.90 -2.96
C ASP A 625 -2.21 -17.19 -4.28
N TRP A 626 -1.93 -16.38 -5.30
CA TRP A 626 -2.67 -16.35 -6.56
C TRP A 626 -1.97 -17.17 -7.67
N MET A 627 -0.64 -17.23 -7.66
CA MET A 627 0.20 -17.90 -8.64
C MET A 627 1.47 -18.43 -7.96
N GLU A 628 1.86 -19.67 -8.28
CA GLU A 628 2.99 -20.33 -7.65
C GLU A 628 4.31 -19.67 -8.07
N GLY A 629 5.12 -19.26 -7.08
CA GLY A 629 6.40 -18.57 -7.29
C GLY A 629 6.31 -17.03 -7.27
N GLU A 630 5.10 -16.47 -7.37
CA GLU A 630 4.85 -15.02 -7.36
C GLU A 630 4.58 -14.46 -5.96
N ASP A 631 4.74 -13.14 -5.81
CA ASP A 631 4.42 -12.46 -4.55
C ASP A 631 2.92 -12.45 -4.25
N LYS A 632 2.60 -12.61 -2.96
CA LYS A 632 1.23 -12.79 -2.48
C LYS A 632 0.53 -11.43 -2.33
N VAL A 633 -0.69 -11.30 -2.85
CA VAL A 633 -1.38 -10.00 -3.01
C VAL A 633 -2.54 -9.81 -2.04
N GLY A 634 -2.75 -8.59 -1.54
CA GLY A 634 -3.89 -8.30 -0.64
C GLY A 634 -5.27 -8.30 -1.30
N SER A 635 -5.35 -8.37 -2.64
CA SER A 635 -6.61 -8.33 -3.40
C SER A 635 -6.39 -8.72 -4.86
N ILE A 636 -7.39 -9.34 -5.50
CA ILE A 636 -7.39 -9.67 -6.94
C ILE A 636 -8.66 -9.18 -7.64
N ASN A 637 -8.59 -9.04 -8.97
CA ASN A 637 -9.72 -8.76 -9.84
C ASN A 637 -10.11 -10.02 -10.63
N LEU A 638 -11.43 -10.25 -10.80
CA LEU A 638 -11.97 -11.27 -11.68
C LEU A 638 -12.74 -10.61 -12.85
N GLU A 639 -12.23 -10.81 -14.06
CA GLU A 639 -12.85 -10.40 -15.32
C GLU A 639 -13.92 -11.40 -15.76
N SER A 640 -15.13 -10.92 -16.08
CA SER A 640 -16.30 -11.80 -16.27
C SER A 640 -16.56 -12.24 -17.71
N HIS A 641 -15.87 -11.68 -18.70
CA HIS A 641 -16.07 -11.97 -20.14
C HIS A 641 -17.53 -11.89 -20.63
N TYR A 642 -18.42 -11.22 -19.89
CA TYR A 642 -19.87 -11.28 -20.17
C TYR A 642 -20.23 -10.60 -21.50
N MET A 643 -19.54 -9.51 -21.83
CA MET A 643 -19.61 -8.83 -23.11
C MET A 643 -18.19 -8.42 -23.51
N GLU A 644 -17.51 -9.26 -24.29
CA GLU A 644 -16.37 -8.78 -25.09
C GLU A 644 -16.89 -7.95 -26.29
N PRO A 645 -16.16 -6.90 -26.74
CA PRO A 645 -16.54 -6.10 -27.89
C PRO A 645 -16.70 -6.92 -29.18
N GLY A 646 -17.85 -6.78 -29.84
CA GLY A 646 -18.16 -7.40 -31.12
C GLY A 646 -18.36 -8.92 -31.04
N THR A 647 -17.26 -9.65 -31.02
CA THR A 647 -17.23 -11.12 -31.00
C THR A 647 -16.79 -11.65 -29.63
N ASN A 648 -17.58 -12.55 -29.05
CA ASN A 648 -17.30 -13.21 -27.77
C ASN A 648 -16.38 -14.43 -27.94
N THR A 649 -15.18 -14.32 -27.39
CA THR A 649 -14.09 -15.31 -27.42
C THR A 649 -13.72 -15.83 -26.03
N TYR A 650 -14.08 -15.09 -24.96
CA TYR A 650 -13.69 -15.33 -23.56
C TYR A 650 -12.17 -15.22 -23.29
N MET A 651 -11.38 -14.55 -24.13
CA MET A 651 -9.92 -14.65 -24.07
C MET A 651 -9.13 -13.41 -24.52
N ARG A 652 -9.75 -12.31 -24.96
CA ARG A 652 -9.00 -11.10 -25.39
C ARG A 652 -8.04 -10.60 -24.29
N PRO A 653 -8.43 -10.56 -22.99
CA PRO A 653 -7.51 -10.14 -21.93
C PRO A 653 -6.32 -11.08 -21.71
N ASN A 654 -6.55 -12.38 -21.89
CA ASN A 654 -5.54 -13.42 -21.69
C ASN A 654 -4.53 -13.47 -22.84
N ILE A 655 -4.99 -13.28 -24.08
CA ILE A 655 -4.12 -13.12 -25.25
C ILE A 655 -3.29 -11.84 -25.11
N GLY A 656 -3.90 -10.73 -24.68
CA GLY A 656 -3.19 -9.48 -24.44
C GLY A 656 -2.05 -9.62 -23.44
N SER A 657 -2.34 -10.24 -22.29
CA SER A 657 -1.36 -10.52 -21.25
C SER A 657 -0.17 -11.32 -21.79
N ALA A 658 -0.42 -12.49 -22.37
CA ALA A 658 0.64 -13.35 -22.93
C ALA A 658 1.41 -12.69 -24.08
N TYR A 659 0.74 -11.91 -24.94
CA TYR A 659 1.36 -11.23 -26.08
C TYR A 659 2.27 -10.08 -25.64
N PHE A 660 1.83 -9.25 -24.69
CA PHE A 660 2.67 -8.15 -24.19
C PHE A 660 3.88 -8.68 -23.42
N GLU A 661 3.73 -9.78 -22.68
CA GLU A 661 4.82 -10.49 -22.00
C GLU A 661 5.86 -11.02 -23.01
N ASP A 662 5.45 -11.77 -24.03
CA ASP A 662 6.35 -12.34 -25.07
C ASP A 662 7.07 -11.25 -25.89
N VAL A 663 6.39 -10.13 -26.15
CA VAL A 663 6.96 -8.94 -26.83
C VAL A 663 7.91 -8.13 -25.91
N GLY A 664 7.97 -8.46 -24.61
CA GLY A 664 8.83 -7.78 -23.63
C GLY A 664 8.33 -6.40 -23.22
N ILE A 665 7.02 -6.25 -23.03
CA ILE A 665 6.35 -5.06 -22.49
C ILE A 665 5.82 -5.39 -21.09
N PRO A 666 6.18 -4.62 -20.04
CA PRO A 666 5.67 -4.89 -18.69
C PRO A 666 4.14 -4.77 -18.63
N ALA A 667 3.48 -5.91 -18.43
CA ALA A 667 2.03 -6.07 -18.51
C ALA A 667 1.52 -7.02 -17.41
N PRO A 668 0.28 -6.84 -16.92
CA PRO A 668 -0.28 -7.69 -15.89
C PRO A 668 -0.51 -9.12 -16.39
N VAL A 669 -0.25 -10.11 -15.54
CA VAL A 669 -0.58 -11.52 -15.78
C VAL A 669 -2.09 -11.72 -15.67
N ILE A 670 -2.71 -12.33 -16.68
CA ILE A 670 -4.15 -12.60 -16.73
C ILE A 670 -4.40 -14.03 -17.23
N PHE A 671 -4.88 -14.92 -16.36
CA PHE A 671 -5.18 -16.32 -16.69
C PHE A 671 -6.63 -16.72 -16.37
N HIS A 672 -7.16 -17.71 -17.10
CA HIS A 672 -8.53 -18.20 -16.93
C HIS A 672 -8.73 -18.95 -15.62
N VAL A 673 -9.87 -18.75 -14.97
CA VAL A 673 -10.32 -19.52 -13.80
C VAL A 673 -11.78 -19.96 -13.92
N SER A 674 -12.07 -21.18 -13.47
CA SER A 674 -13.43 -21.71 -13.35
C SER A 674 -14.00 -21.35 -11.98
N LEU A 675 -14.87 -20.33 -11.93
CA LEU A 675 -15.48 -19.83 -10.70
C LEU A 675 -16.72 -20.65 -10.33
N ARG A 676 -16.75 -21.13 -9.09
CA ARG A 676 -17.92 -21.78 -8.47
C ARG A 676 -18.47 -20.88 -7.36
N GLN A 677 -19.79 -20.76 -7.25
CA GLN A 677 -20.47 -20.05 -6.17
C GLN A 677 -21.29 -21.07 -5.37
N ASN A 678 -21.09 -21.12 -4.05
CA ASN A 678 -21.83 -22.00 -3.14
C ASN A 678 -21.86 -23.48 -3.59
N GLY A 679 -20.76 -23.92 -4.20
CA GLY A 679 -20.53 -25.29 -4.69
C GLY A 679 -21.07 -25.61 -6.09
N GLU A 680 -21.74 -24.67 -6.76
CA GLU A 680 -22.28 -24.82 -8.11
C GLU A 680 -21.48 -23.96 -9.12
N PHE A 681 -21.44 -24.34 -10.40
CA PHE A 681 -20.71 -23.59 -11.43
C PHE A 681 -21.31 -22.19 -11.66
N TYR A 682 -20.53 -21.14 -11.43
CA TYR A 682 -20.94 -19.75 -11.59
C TYR A 682 -20.50 -19.14 -12.92
N GLY A 683 -19.28 -19.43 -13.38
CA GLY A 683 -18.86 -19.02 -14.71
C GLY A 683 -17.38 -19.20 -15.02
N LEU A 684 -17.03 -19.01 -16.28
CA LEU A 684 -15.67 -18.77 -16.74
C LEU A 684 -15.30 -17.30 -16.46
N PHE A 685 -14.20 -17.08 -15.76
CA PHE A 685 -13.62 -15.77 -15.48
C PHE A 685 -12.13 -15.77 -15.89
N SER A 686 -11.50 -14.59 -15.87
CA SER A 686 -10.04 -14.51 -15.77
C SER A 686 -9.62 -13.78 -14.51
N LEU A 687 -8.66 -14.36 -13.79
CA LEU A 687 -7.97 -13.72 -12.67
C LEU A 687 -6.89 -12.82 -13.26
N GLY A 688 -6.95 -11.54 -12.90
CA GLY A 688 -5.97 -10.54 -13.31
C GLY A 688 -5.15 -10.02 -12.14
N GLU A 689 -3.83 -9.97 -12.33
CA GLU A 689 -2.87 -9.25 -11.49
C GLU A 689 -3.28 -7.77 -11.33
N ARG A 690 -2.85 -7.14 -10.24
CA ARG A 690 -3.00 -5.70 -10.04
C ARG A 690 -1.69 -5.00 -10.34
N ILE A 691 -1.76 -3.87 -11.06
CA ILE A 691 -0.63 -2.93 -11.14
C ILE A 691 -0.54 -2.18 -9.81
N ASN A 692 0.38 -2.62 -8.96
CA ASN A 692 0.83 -2.05 -7.69
C ASN A 692 2.24 -2.60 -7.39
N GLU A 693 2.82 -2.30 -6.22
CA GLU A 693 4.22 -2.61 -5.89
C GLU A 693 4.73 -4.01 -6.32
N PRO A 694 4.11 -5.15 -5.96
CA PRO A 694 4.56 -6.48 -6.41
C PRO A 694 4.63 -6.67 -7.93
N PHE A 695 3.76 -6.04 -8.71
CA PHE A 695 3.84 -6.08 -10.17
C PHE A 695 5.10 -5.37 -10.67
N PHE A 696 5.49 -4.26 -10.05
CA PHE A 696 6.71 -3.52 -10.41
C PHE A 696 7.96 -4.33 -10.08
N ASP A 697 8.01 -4.94 -8.89
CA ASP A 697 9.11 -5.81 -8.48
C ASP A 697 9.26 -7.02 -9.43
N ARG A 698 8.13 -7.67 -9.80
CA ARG A 698 8.09 -8.78 -10.77
C ARG A 698 8.64 -8.40 -12.15
N VAL A 699 8.35 -7.19 -12.65
CA VAL A 699 8.81 -6.73 -13.98
C VAL A 699 10.14 -5.98 -13.96
N GLY A 700 10.84 -5.93 -12.82
CA GLY A 700 12.16 -5.29 -12.69
C GLY A 700 12.12 -3.76 -12.81
N LEU A 701 11.06 -3.13 -12.32
CA LEU A 701 10.86 -1.69 -12.22
C LEU A 701 10.64 -1.28 -10.75
N SER A 702 10.71 0.01 -10.41
CA SER A 702 10.55 0.46 -9.01
C SER A 702 9.26 1.22 -8.78
N PHE A 703 8.39 0.72 -7.90
CA PHE A 703 7.19 1.45 -7.47
C PHE A 703 7.50 2.62 -6.51
N LYS A 704 8.61 2.54 -5.76
CA LYS A 704 9.02 3.55 -4.78
C LYS A 704 9.92 4.65 -5.36
N ASN A 705 10.70 4.37 -6.41
CA ASN A 705 11.62 5.33 -7.05
C ASN A 705 11.08 5.81 -8.43
N SER A 706 9.80 6.16 -8.49
CA SER A 706 9.12 6.61 -9.71
C SER A 706 7.88 7.43 -9.37
N ASN A 707 7.28 8.09 -10.37
CA ASN A 707 5.87 8.49 -10.33
C ASN A 707 5.06 7.66 -11.35
N MET A 708 3.83 7.26 -10.96
CA MET A 708 2.89 6.55 -11.83
C MET A 708 1.53 7.24 -11.93
N TYR A 709 1.08 7.48 -13.17
CA TYR A 709 -0.17 8.16 -13.51
C TYR A 709 -1.05 7.29 -14.41
N LYS A 710 -2.19 6.82 -13.90
CA LYS A 710 -3.17 6.01 -14.64
C LYS A 710 -4.08 6.90 -15.49
N ALA A 711 -4.26 6.59 -16.78
CA ALA A 711 -5.23 7.27 -17.64
C ALA A 711 -6.67 6.86 -17.31
N GLU A 712 -7.52 7.80 -16.85
CA GLU A 712 -8.91 7.52 -16.46
C GLU A 712 -9.98 8.22 -17.33
N HIS A 713 -9.64 9.28 -18.08
CA HIS A 713 -10.61 10.05 -18.87
C HIS A 713 -10.42 10.01 -20.41
N THR A 714 -11.41 9.44 -21.11
CA THR A 714 -11.41 9.12 -22.56
C THR A 714 -11.15 10.30 -23.52
N SER A 715 -11.31 11.55 -23.07
CA SER A 715 -11.07 12.75 -23.92
C SER A 715 -10.00 13.70 -23.38
N PHE A 716 -9.35 13.38 -22.24
CA PHE A 716 -8.40 14.30 -21.60
C PHE A 716 -7.10 13.62 -21.12
N ALA A 717 -7.06 12.29 -21.00
CA ALA A 717 -5.83 11.56 -20.66
C ALA A 717 -4.99 11.31 -21.92
N ASN A 718 -4.66 12.38 -22.64
CA ASN A 718 -4.03 12.36 -23.96
C ASN A 718 -2.79 13.27 -24.07
N LEU A 719 -2.30 13.79 -22.93
CA LEU A 719 -1.09 14.61 -22.80
C LEU A 719 -1.14 15.97 -23.53
N ARG A 720 -2.34 16.54 -23.69
CA ARG A 720 -2.52 17.88 -24.27
C ARG A 720 -1.97 19.00 -23.38
N PRO A 721 -1.17 19.94 -23.91
CA PRO A 721 -0.82 21.19 -23.21
C PRO A 721 -2.05 22.13 -23.16
N LEU A 722 -2.28 22.79 -22.01
CA LEU A 722 -3.34 23.81 -21.87
C LEU A 722 -2.83 25.03 -21.10
N ASP A 723 -2.97 26.21 -21.72
CA ASP A 723 -2.57 27.53 -21.18
C ASP A 723 -3.23 27.87 -19.82
N GLU A 724 -4.32 27.21 -19.42
CA GLU A 724 -5.07 27.50 -18.20
C GLU A 724 -5.45 26.24 -17.39
N ILE A 725 -5.18 26.31 -16.07
CA ILE A 725 -5.61 25.42 -14.97
C ILE A 725 -4.92 24.02 -14.87
N PRO A 726 -4.04 23.81 -13.86
CA PRO A 726 -3.41 22.51 -13.53
C PRO A 726 -4.37 21.36 -13.12
N HIS A 727 -5.65 21.67 -12.88
CA HIS A 727 -6.67 20.68 -12.49
C HIS A 727 -7.02 19.69 -13.61
N HIS A 728 -6.75 19.97 -14.88
CA HIS A 728 -7.21 19.10 -15.97
C HIS A 728 -6.46 17.76 -16.00
N LEU A 729 -5.13 17.73 -15.85
CA LEU A 729 -4.38 16.47 -15.74
C LEU A 729 -4.76 15.69 -14.47
N ARG A 730 -5.03 16.40 -13.36
CA ARG A 730 -5.54 15.83 -12.09
C ARG A 730 -6.99 15.31 -12.16
N TYR A 731 -7.71 15.61 -13.25
CA TYR A 731 -9.02 15.05 -13.57
C TYR A 731 -8.93 13.93 -14.62
N ALA A 732 -7.95 14.02 -15.52
CA ALA A 732 -7.72 13.06 -16.59
C ALA A 732 -6.98 11.80 -16.13
N PHE A 733 -5.98 12.00 -15.27
CA PHE A 733 -5.11 10.97 -14.72
C PHE A 733 -5.30 10.85 -13.21
N LYS A 734 -5.08 9.64 -12.69
CA LYS A 734 -5.00 9.35 -11.27
C LYS A 734 -3.56 8.99 -10.92
N LYS A 735 -2.93 9.73 -10.00
CA LYS A 735 -1.63 9.35 -9.43
C LYS A 735 -1.85 8.12 -8.52
N GLU A 736 -0.99 7.11 -8.65
CA GLU A 736 -1.19 5.80 -7.98
C GLU A 736 -0.17 5.55 -6.86
N ASN A 737 1.05 6.09 -6.96
CA ASN A 737 2.04 6.16 -5.88
C ASN A 737 2.27 7.63 -5.46
N ASN A 738 3.06 7.86 -4.40
CA ASN A 738 3.50 9.19 -3.96
C ASN A 738 2.36 10.24 -3.89
N GLN A 739 1.19 9.81 -3.39
CA GLN A 739 -0.05 10.59 -3.40
C GLN A 739 -0.06 11.67 -2.32
N GLU A 740 0.63 11.43 -1.19
CA GLU A 740 0.68 12.33 -0.03
C GLU A 740 1.54 13.58 -0.27
N GLU A 741 2.53 13.48 -1.16
CA GLU A 741 3.34 14.61 -1.63
C GLU A 741 2.51 15.61 -2.45
N ASP A 742 1.47 15.12 -3.12
CA ASP A 742 0.65 15.80 -4.13
C ASP A 742 1.45 16.61 -5.18
N ASP A 743 2.67 16.16 -5.50
CA ASP A 743 3.45 16.69 -6.62
C ASP A 743 3.09 16.00 -7.94
N TRP A 744 2.97 16.83 -8.98
CA TRP A 744 2.61 16.51 -10.36
C TRP A 744 3.47 17.31 -11.37
N THR A 745 4.53 17.99 -10.89
CA THR A 745 5.37 18.91 -11.67
C THR A 745 5.97 18.21 -12.89
N ASP A 746 6.45 16.98 -12.74
CA ASP A 746 7.02 16.18 -13.82
C ASP A 746 6.00 15.86 -14.94
N LEU A 747 4.74 15.58 -14.60
CA LEU A 747 3.68 15.36 -15.58
C LEU A 747 3.30 16.66 -16.32
N TYR A 748 3.33 17.82 -15.64
CA TYR A 748 3.14 19.12 -16.29
C TYR A 748 4.31 19.43 -17.25
N GLU A 749 5.55 19.24 -16.79
CA GLU A 749 6.77 19.43 -17.60
C GLU A 749 6.77 18.51 -18.84
N LEU A 750 6.30 17.26 -18.73
CA LEU A 750 6.09 16.38 -19.87
C LEU A 750 5.13 17.00 -20.89
N THR A 751 3.95 17.47 -20.46
CA THR A 751 2.96 18.05 -21.40
C THR A 751 3.43 19.34 -22.06
N ASP A 752 4.16 20.19 -21.34
CA ASP A 752 4.74 21.42 -21.90
C ASP A 752 5.91 21.11 -22.86
N ALA A 753 6.73 20.11 -22.55
CA ALA A 753 7.85 19.71 -23.41
C ALA A 753 7.38 19.03 -24.71
N LEU A 754 6.27 18.27 -24.68
CA LEU A 754 5.61 17.76 -25.89
C LEU A 754 5.03 18.87 -26.79
N ALA A 755 4.87 20.08 -26.25
CA ALA A 755 4.42 21.30 -26.95
C ALA A 755 5.54 22.29 -27.28
N GLY A 756 6.77 21.98 -26.84
CA GLY A 756 7.92 22.87 -26.84
C GLY A 756 8.46 23.24 -28.23
N PRO A 757 9.50 24.09 -28.29
CA PRO A 757 10.31 24.25 -29.50
C PRO A 757 11.39 23.15 -29.59
N ASP A 758 11.81 22.59 -28.45
CA ASP A 758 12.91 21.63 -28.32
C ASP A 758 12.46 20.17 -28.20
N THR A 759 11.19 19.88 -28.52
CA THR A 759 10.53 18.58 -28.32
C THR A 759 11.35 17.40 -28.84
N ASP A 760 11.92 17.50 -30.04
CA ASP A 760 12.85 16.49 -30.57
C ASP A 760 13.94 16.07 -29.58
N ALA A 761 14.61 17.03 -28.94
CA ALA A 761 15.71 16.74 -28.01
C ALA A 761 15.16 16.13 -26.72
N PHE A 762 14.06 16.68 -26.19
CA PHE A 762 13.37 16.13 -25.03
C PHE A 762 12.97 14.66 -25.25
N LEU A 763 12.47 14.28 -26.42
CA LEU A 763 12.10 12.89 -26.72
C LEU A 763 13.30 11.93 -26.63
N TYR A 764 14.50 12.34 -27.02
CA TYR A 764 15.74 11.55 -26.87
C TYR A 764 16.31 11.57 -25.45
N ASP A 765 16.08 12.65 -24.70
CA ASP A 765 16.65 12.85 -23.36
C ASP A 765 15.75 12.36 -22.20
N HIS A 766 14.44 12.21 -22.43
CA HIS A 766 13.45 11.92 -21.39
C HIS A 766 12.45 10.80 -21.71
N LEU A 767 12.49 10.15 -22.87
CA LEU A 767 11.73 8.91 -23.10
C LEU A 767 12.65 7.69 -23.07
N ASN A 768 12.14 6.58 -22.53
CA ASN A 768 12.68 5.26 -22.86
C ASN A 768 12.20 4.90 -24.28
N ILE A 769 12.89 5.43 -25.30
CA ILE A 769 12.51 5.26 -26.70
C ILE A 769 12.27 3.78 -27.07
N PRO A 770 13.14 2.81 -26.69
CA PRO A 770 12.87 1.40 -26.95
C PRO A 770 11.52 0.92 -26.40
N ALA A 771 11.23 1.14 -25.11
CA ALA A 771 9.99 0.69 -24.49
C ALA A 771 8.75 1.35 -25.10
N VAL A 772 8.79 2.68 -25.33
CA VAL A 772 7.66 3.42 -25.91
C VAL A 772 7.40 2.99 -27.36
N LEU A 773 8.44 2.83 -28.19
CA LEU A 773 8.26 2.36 -29.57
C LEU A 773 7.83 0.88 -29.64
N ASN A 774 8.27 0.03 -28.70
CA ASN A 774 7.80 -1.35 -28.58
C ASN A 774 6.30 -1.38 -28.24
N GLU A 775 5.88 -0.64 -27.21
CA GLU A 775 4.49 -0.57 -26.74
C GLU A 775 3.57 -0.02 -27.84
N MET A 776 3.93 1.10 -28.47
CA MET A 776 3.17 1.66 -29.60
C MET A 776 3.05 0.65 -30.76
N ALA A 777 4.14 -0.02 -31.15
CA ALA A 777 4.14 -0.98 -32.26
C ALA A 777 3.32 -2.24 -31.94
N ALA A 778 3.42 -2.77 -30.72
CA ALA A 778 2.72 -3.95 -30.28
C ALA A 778 1.20 -3.71 -30.15
N GLN A 779 0.82 -2.62 -29.47
CA GLN A 779 -0.58 -2.20 -29.36
C GLN A 779 -1.19 -1.86 -30.72
N THR A 780 -0.38 -1.38 -31.66
CA THR A 780 -0.79 -1.25 -33.06
C THR A 780 -1.03 -2.62 -33.67
N LEU A 781 -0.07 -3.56 -33.65
CA LEU A 781 -0.21 -4.87 -34.32
C LEU A 781 -1.55 -5.53 -34.00
N ILE A 782 -1.87 -5.69 -32.71
CA ILE A 782 -3.08 -6.34 -32.21
C ILE A 782 -4.33 -5.45 -32.24
N LEU A 783 -4.20 -4.18 -32.62
CA LEU A 783 -5.27 -3.18 -32.68
C LEU A 783 -6.06 -3.07 -31.35
N ASN A 784 -5.42 -2.52 -30.32
CA ASN A 784 -6.13 -2.03 -29.13
C ASN A 784 -6.83 -0.70 -29.46
N HIS A 785 -8.15 -0.63 -29.33
CA HIS A 785 -8.93 0.55 -29.74
C HIS A 785 -8.85 1.76 -28.79
N ASP A 786 -8.72 1.56 -27.48
CA ASP A 786 -8.83 2.63 -26.47
C ASP A 786 -7.45 3.17 -26.03
N ARG A 787 -6.36 2.56 -26.52
CA ARG A 787 -4.94 2.71 -26.11
C ARG A 787 -4.33 4.11 -26.12
N CYS A 788 -5.03 5.10 -26.68
CA CYS A 788 -4.46 6.40 -27.02
C CYS A 788 -4.90 7.50 -26.06
N SER A 789 -6.16 7.50 -25.59
CA SER A 789 -6.61 8.38 -24.50
C SER A 789 -6.98 7.60 -23.22
N LYS A 790 -6.76 6.29 -23.21
CA LYS A 790 -7.10 5.41 -22.10
C LYS A 790 -6.29 4.11 -22.07
N ASN A 791 -6.50 3.36 -20.98
CA ASN A 791 -6.00 1.99 -20.79
C ASN A 791 -4.48 1.88 -20.93
N TYR A 792 -3.78 2.91 -20.42
CA TYR A 792 -2.35 2.90 -20.14
C TYR A 792 -2.07 3.61 -18.81
N PHE A 793 -0.92 3.30 -18.22
CA PHE A 793 -0.29 4.09 -17.16
C PHE A 793 0.93 4.79 -17.76
N LEU A 794 1.20 6.03 -17.35
CA LEU A 794 2.51 6.65 -17.51
C LEU A 794 3.35 6.31 -16.29
N TYR A 795 4.61 5.98 -16.54
CA TYR A 795 5.60 5.69 -15.52
C TYR A 795 6.86 6.52 -15.81
N HIS A 796 7.28 7.29 -14.82
CA HIS A 796 8.50 8.10 -14.84
C HIS A 796 9.50 7.50 -13.84
N ASP A 797 10.58 6.89 -14.33
CA ASP A 797 11.64 6.34 -13.48
C ASP A 797 12.59 7.44 -13.01
N PHE A 798 12.79 7.57 -11.70
CA PHE A 798 13.71 8.55 -11.15
C PHE A 798 15.19 8.15 -11.31
N ALA A 799 15.50 6.86 -11.50
CA ALA A 799 16.87 6.40 -11.72
C ALA A 799 17.42 6.83 -13.08
N THR A 800 16.65 6.64 -14.16
CA THR A 800 17.01 7.04 -15.54
C THR A 800 16.53 8.45 -15.94
N GLN A 801 15.49 8.98 -15.28
CA GLN A 801 14.70 10.16 -15.69
C GLN A 801 13.97 9.96 -17.03
N GLU A 802 13.52 8.73 -17.27
CA GLU A 802 12.79 8.36 -18.48
C GLU A 802 11.31 8.07 -18.22
N TRP A 803 10.49 8.51 -19.16
CA TRP A 803 9.08 8.18 -19.28
C TRP A 803 8.86 6.97 -20.19
N GLN A 804 7.91 6.12 -19.80
CA GLN A 804 7.35 5.06 -20.65
C GLN A 804 5.84 4.88 -20.38
N ARG A 805 5.16 4.16 -21.28
CA ARG A 805 3.76 3.74 -21.10
C ARG A 805 3.70 2.25 -20.76
N LEU A 806 2.83 1.89 -19.82
CA LEU A 806 2.51 0.50 -19.47
C LEU A 806 1.05 0.23 -19.85
N PRO A 807 0.74 -0.83 -20.64
CA PRO A 807 -0.60 -1.07 -21.17
C PRO A 807 -1.52 -1.72 -20.11
N TRP A 808 -2.83 -1.43 -20.20
CA TRP A 808 -3.88 -1.94 -19.31
C TRP A 808 -5.19 -2.27 -20.09
N ASP A 809 -6.20 -2.81 -19.39
CA ASP A 809 -7.57 -3.14 -19.86
C ASP A 809 -7.65 -3.82 -21.23
N PHE A 810 -7.20 -5.07 -21.27
CA PHE A 810 -7.00 -5.87 -22.48
C PHE A 810 -8.30 -6.45 -23.10
N GLU A 811 -9.46 -5.84 -22.85
CA GLU A 811 -10.74 -6.29 -23.42
C GLU A 811 -11.03 -5.79 -24.86
N GLN A 812 -10.39 -4.69 -25.28
CA GLN A 812 -10.57 -4.06 -26.61
C GLN A 812 -9.47 -4.41 -27.63
N LEU A 813 -8.83 -5.58 -27.47
CA LEU A 813 -7.79 -6.09 -28.38
C LEU A 813 -8.38 -6.92 -29.52
N LEU A 814 -7.67 -7.00 -30.64
CA LEU A 814 -8.01 -7.82 -31.83
C LEU A 814 -9.34 -7.41 -32.51
N GLY A 815 -9.63 -6.12 -32.61
CA GLY A 815 -10.73 -5.60 -33.43
C GLY A 815 -12.15 -5.90 -32.95
N VAL A 816 -13.10 -4.99 -33.26
CA VAL A 816 -14.51 -5.12 -32.86
C VAL A 816 -15.34 -5.95 -33.87
N GLY A 817 -14.71 -6.52 -34.91
CA GLY A 817 -15.34 -7.44 -35.85
C GLY A 817 -14.46 -7.72 -37.07
N VAL A 818 -14.98 -8.44 -38.07
CA VAL A 818 -14.21 -8.80 -39.28
C VAL A 818 -13.78 -7.59 -40.14
N HIS A 819 -14.48 -6.45 -39.99
CA HIS A 819 -14.11 -5.15 -40.55
C HIS A 819 -13.15 -4.35 -39.65
N LEU A 820 -12.61 -4.99 -38.61
CA LEU A 820 -11.70 -4.46 -37.59
C LEU A 820 -12.27 -3.34 -36.69
N GLY A 821 -12.99 -2.36 -37.26
CA GLY A 821 -13.67 -1.27 -36.53
C GLY A 821 -15.20 -1.29 -36.59
N GLY A 822 -15.77 -1.72 -37.73
CA GLY A 822 -17.21 -1.82 -37.96
C GLY A 822 -17.73 -0.90 -39.07
N ASP A 823 -18.65 -1.43 -39.87
CA ASP A 823 -19.37 -0.76 -40.96
C ASP A 823 -20.27 0.36 -40.41
N GLU A 824 -20.28 1.54 -41.06
CA GLU A 824 -21.10 2.71 -40.65
C GLU A 824 -22.60 2.41 -40.50
N SER A 825 -23.10 1.35 -41.14
CA SER A 825 -24.50 0.94 -41.07
C SER A 825 -24.86 0.07 -39.85
N ASP A 826 -23.90 -0.47 -39.10
CA ASP A 826 -24.18 -1.33 -37.94
C ASP A 826 -24.55 -0.54 -36.67
N THR A 827 -25.79 -0.08 -36.65
CA THR A 827 -26.43 0.57 -35.49
C THR A 827 -26.62 -0.32 -34.24
N SER A 828 -26.14 -1.58 -34.23
CA SER A 828 -26.14 -2.41 -33.01
C SER A 828 -25.01 -2.04 -32.04
N VAL A 829 -23.91 -1.46 -32.53
CA VAL A 829 -22.84 -0.90 -31.69
C VAL A 829 -23.40 0.32 -30.96
N THR A 830 -23.45 0.25 -29.63
CA THR A 830 -24.04 1.32 -28.81
C THR A 830 -23.23 2.61 -28.96
N PHE A 831 -23.92 3.72 -29.22
CA PHE A 831 -23.40 5.04 -29.65
C PHE A 831 -22.12 5.56 -28.97
N GLY A 832 -21.78 5.13 -27.76
CA GLY A 832 -20.53 5.51 -27.07
C GLY A 832 -19.27 4.81 -27.61
N TYR A 833 -19.35 3.58 -28.13
CA TYR A 833 -18.18 2.84 -28.62
C TYR A 833 -17.73 3.27 -30.02
N CYS A 834 -18.65 3.77 -30.85
CA CYS A 834 -18.32 4.16 -32.24
C CYS A 834 -17.30 5.32 -32.32
N LEU A 835 -17.18 6.13 -31.27
CA LEU A 835 -16.12 7.15 -31.11
C LEU A 835 -14.71 6.57 -30.95
N LEU A 836 -14.56 5.27 -30.67
CA LEU A 836 -13.29 4.57 -30.47
C LEU A 836 -13.05 3.46 -31.50
N SER A 837 -14.12 2.89 -32.08
CA SER A 837 -14.00 1.74 -32.99
C SER A 837 -14.29 2.02 -34.46
N CYS A 838 -15.18 2.95 -34.83
CA CYS A 838 -15.75 3.00 -36.18
C CYS A 838 -14.73 3.38 -37.28
N GLU A 839 -14.87 2.73 -38.43
CA GLU A 839 -13.94 2.76 -39.58
C GLU A 839 -13.63 4.18 -40.10
N ALA A 840 -14.59 5.11 -39.99
CA ALA A 840 -14.45 6.50 -40.42
C ALA A 840 -13.57 7.39 -39.50
N PHE A 841 -13.29 6.99 -38.25
CA PHE A 841 -12.87 7.94 -37.20
C PHE A 841 -11.62 7.56 -36.38
N ASN A 842 -10.89 6.50 -36.74
CA ASN A 842 -9.65 6.14 -36.01
C ASN A 842 -8.62 5.46 -36.92
N SER A 843 -7.58 6.19 -37.34
CA SER A 843 -6.39 5.57 -37.98
C SER A 843 -5.77 4.49 -37.09
N PRO A 844 -5.35 3.33 -37.64
CA PRO A 844 -4.66 2.30 -36.87
C PRO A 844 -3.29 2.75 -36.32
N PHE A 845 -2.76 3.90 -36.77
CA PHE A 845 -1.51 4.49 -36.28
C PHE A 845 -1.77 5.61 -35.25
N PHE A 846 -2.57 6.62 -35.62
CA PHE A 846 -2.69 7.88 -34.85
C PHE A 846 -3.80 7.89 -33.78
N CYS A 847 -4.81 7.01 -33.87
CA CYS A 847 -5.99 7.02 -33.00
C CYS A 847 -6.80 8.34 -33.02
N ASP A 848 -7.09 8.88 -34.22
CA ASP A 848 -8.03 9.99 -34.32
C ASP A 848 -8.78 10.06 -35.66
N ARG A 849 -9.69 11.03 -35.70
CA ARG A 849 -10.66 11.33 -36.76
C ARG A 849 -10.13 12.24 -37.87
N ASN A 850 -9.09 13.01 -37.62
CA ASN A 850 -8.43 13.88 -38.60
C ASN A 850 -7.46 13.07 -39.48
N HIS A 851 -7.02 11.90 -39.00
CA HIS A 851 -6.42 10.82 -39.76
C HIS A 851 -7.45 9.70 -40.02
N PRO A 852 -8.35 9.81 -41.02
CA PRO A 852 -9.27 8.74 -41.35
C PRO A 852 -8.52 7.45 -41.73
N GLN A 853 -9.20 6.29 -41.67
CA GLN A 853 -8.58 5.02 -42.10
C GLN A 853 -8.29 4.95 -43.62
N ASP A 854 -8.77 5.94 -44.40
CA ASP A 854 -8.43 6.07 -45.81
C ASP A 854 -6.90 6.14 -45.98
N PRO A 855 -6.29 5.20 -46.73
CA PRO A 855 -4.87 5.26 -47.06
C PRO A 855 -4.46 6.58 -47.75
N ALA A 856 -5.37 7.29 -48.42
CA ALA A 856 -5.05 8.50 -49.19
C ALA A 856 -4.50 9.66 -48.36
N GLU A 857 -5.05 9.91 -47.18
CA GLU A 857 -4.67 11.05 -46.32
C GLU A 857 -3.65 10.61 -45.26
N SER A 858 -3.86 9.46 -44.64
CA SER A 858 -2.91 8.88 -43.66
C SER A 858 -1.51 8.63 -44.25
N VAL A 859 -1.41 8.26 -45.53
CA VAL A 859 -0.11 8.06 -46.21
C VAL A 859 0.56 9.38 -46.61
N GLN A 860 -0.19 10.46 -46.91
CA GLN A 860 0.44 11.77 -47.13
C GLN A 860 1.13 12.30 -45.86
N LEU A 861 0.62 11.92 -44.69
CA LEU A 861 1.11 12.37 -43.39
C LEU A 861 2.30 11.53 -42.88
N LEU A 862 2.32 10.23 -43.21
CA LEU A 862 3.42 9.32 -42.89
C LEU A 862 4.56 9.33 -43.93
N ASN A 863 4.27 9.62 -45.21
CA ASN A 863 5.30 9.70 -46.24
C ASN A 863 6.22 10.91 -46.09
N ASP A 864 7.45 10.68 -46.53
CA ASP A 864 8.49 11.67 -46.77
C ASP A 864 8.80 11.59 -48.28
N PRO A 865 8.77 12.69 -49.06
CA PRO A 865 9.08 12.64 -50.49
C PRO A 865 10.52 12.15 -50.79
N SER A 866 11.39 12.03 -49.78
CA SER A 866 12.72 11.42 -49.88
C SER A 866 12.75 9.88 -49.76
N ILE A 867 11.60 9.18 -49.73
CA ILE A 867 11.51 7.69 -49.78
C ILE A 867 11.97 7.10 -51.16
N GLY A 868 12.67 7.89 -51.98
CA GLY A 868 13.34 7.48 -53.22
C GLY A 868 14.68 6.76 -53.01
N GLY A 869 14.67 5.60 -52.35
CA GLY A 869 15.87 4.75 -52.24
C GLY A 869 16.42 4.35 -53.62
N ALA A 870 17.72 4.54 -53.85
CA ALA A 870 18.35 4.50 -55.18
C ALA A 870 18.46 3.11 -55.84
N GLY A 871 17.31 2.55 -56.28
CA GLY A 871 17.22 1.30 -57.02
C GLY A 871 17.35 1.46 -58.54
N GLY A 872 18.57 1.41 -59.08
CA GLY A 872 18.79 1.45 -60.54
C GLY A 872 18.32 0.16 -61.25
N GLY A 873 17.18 0.21 -61.97
CA GLY A 873 16.59 -1.00 -62.56
C GLY A 873 15.60 -0.78 -63.72
N VAL A 874 16.12 -0.48 -64.92
CA VAL A 874 15.54 -0.69 -66.27
C VAL A 874 14.00 -0.76 -66.38
N ALA A 875 13.37 0.30 -66.90
CA ALA A 875 11.95 0.30 -67.27
C ALA A 875 11.65 -0.64 -68.48
N PRO A 876 10.68 -1.56 -68.38
CA PRO A 876 10.23 -2.38 -69.51
C PRO A 876 9.18 -1.65 -70.37
N SER A 877 9.34 -1.66 -71.69
CA SER A 877 8.37 -1.05 -72.62
C SER A 877 7.08 -1.90 -72.74
N PRO A 878 5.88 -1.29 -72.77
CA PRO A 878 4.62 -2.04 -72.89
C PRO A 878 4.40 -2.56 -74.33
N SER A 879 4.20 -3.87 -74.46
CA SER A 879 3.85 -4.55 -75.73
C SER A 879 2.35 -4.70 -75.96
N GLN A 880 1.92 -4.73 -77.22
CA GLN A 880 0.51 -4.65 -77.67
C GLN A 880 -0.31 -5.95 -77.51
N GLY A 881 -1.64 -5.83 -77.36
CA GLY A 881 -2.61 -6.93 -77.51
C GLY A 881 -3.93 -6.72 -76.72
N ALA A 882 -4.87 -5.87 -77.14
CA ALA A 882 -5.92 -6.08 -78.16
C ALA A 882 -7.21 -6.78 -77.66
N GLY A 883 -8.36 -6.06 -77.61
CA GLY A 883 -9.65 -6.61 -77.13
C GLY A 883 -10.89 -5.68 -77.11
N SER A 884 -11.38 -5.24 -78.27
CA SER A 884 -12.80 -4.83 -78.56
C SER A 884 -13.66 -4.04 -77.54
N ALA A 885 -13.70 -2.70 -77.69
CA ALA A 885 -14.83 -1.79 -78.08
C ALA A 885 -16.33 -2.13 -77.77
N PRO A 886 -17.31 -1.17 -77.79
CA PRO A 886 -17.23 0.23 -78.30
C PRO A 886 -18.01 1.38 -77.53
N SER A 887 -17.63 2.64 -77.84
CA SER A 887 -18.48 3.88 -77.84
C SER A 887 -18.93 4.50 -76.49
N THR A 888 -19.21 5.81 -76.34
CA THR A 888 -19.44 6.94 -77.29
C THR A 888 -18.84 8.30 -76.87
N GLN A 889 -18.32 9.05 -77.86
CA GLN A 889 -18.36 10.53 -78.07
C GLN A 889 -17.56 11.55 -77.18
N GLU A 890 -16.75 12.35 -77.89
CA GLU A 890 -16.18 13.69 -77.57
C GLU A 890 -17.25 14.81 -77.83
N PRO A 891 -16.99 16.15 -77.92
CA PRO A 891 -15.76 17.00 -77.76
C PRO A 891 -16.02 18.34 -76.96
N PRO A 892 -15.32 19.50 -77.15
CA PRO A 892 -13.88 19.90 -77.09
C PRO A 892 -13.60 21.12 -76.11
N PRO A 893 -12.38 21.74 -76.10
CA PRO A 893 -11.95 22.84 -75.18
C PRO A 893 -11.57 24.19 -75.88
N GLU A 894 -10.99 25.17 -75.14
CA GLU A 894 -10.19 26.36 -75.57
C GLU A 894 -9.29 26.82 -74.37
N GLU A 895 -7.99 27.19 -74.48
CA GLU A 895 -7.31 28.46 -74.96
C GLU A 895 -7.52 29.67 -74.00
N ARG A 896 -6.56 30.55 -73.57
CA ARG A 896 -5.12 30.98 -73.82
C ARG A 896 -4.63 31.80 -72.56
N GLU A 897 -3.43 32.40 -72.32
CA GLU A 897 -2.04 32.57 -72.87
C GLU A 897 -1.07 33.00 -71.69
N ALA A 898 0.28 33.01 -71.76
CA ALA A 898 1.28 34.11 -72.03
C ALA A 898 1.04 35.47 -71.28
N GLU A 899 1.99 36.39 -70.97
CA GLU A 899 3.39 36.78 -71.31
C GLU A 899 4.08 37.30 -69.98
N GLU A 900 5.39 37.46 -69.64
CA GLU A 900 6.78 37.49 -70.21
C GLU A 900 7.53 38.87 -70.00
N GLU A 901 8.89 38.94 -70.10
CA GLU A 901 9.87 40.09 -69.86
C GLU A 901 10.37 40.35 -68.39
N GLU A 902 11.64 40.68 -67.99
CA GLU A 902 12.94 41.22 -68.55
C GLU A 902 13.10 42.79 -68.47
N GLU A 903 14.25 43.46 -68.14
CA GLU A 903 15.69 43.17 -67.80
C GLU A 903 16.11 43.89 -66.45
N GLU A 904 17.28 44.46 -66.04
CA GLU A 904 18.59 44.96 -66.57
C GLU A 904 19.72 44.90 -65.44
N GLU A 905 20.68 45.86 -65.31
CA GLU A 905 21.92 45.84 -64.45
C GLU A 905 21.97 46.95 -63.32
N GLN A 906 23.01 47.31 -62.50
CA GLN A 906 24.50 47.42 -62.67
C GLN A 906 25.31 47.73 -61.35
N GLU A 907 26.65 47.88 -61.45
CA GLU A 907 27.78 47.74 -60.47
C GLU A 907 28.02 48.78 -59.31
N GLY A 908 28.88 48.42 -58.32
CA GLY A 908 29.57 49.32 -57.35
C GLY A 908 30.57 48.62 -56.38
N GLU A 909 31.70 49.27 -55.98
CA GLU A 909 32.88 48.65 -55.30
C GLU A 909 33.07 48.91 -53.77
N ASP A 910 33.76 47.97 -53.10
CA ASP A 910 34.64 48.04 -51.89
C ASP A 910 34.24 48.71 -50.54
N ALA A 911 34.21 47.91 -49.45
CA ALA A 911 35.15 48.01 -48.29
C ALA A 911 34.89 46.97 -47.16
N ASP A 912 35.95 46.56 -46.43
CA ASP A 912 35.94 45.60 -45.30
C ASP A 912 34.98 45.94 -44.14
N THR A 913 34.20 44.95 -43.66
CA THR A 913 34.21 44.53 -42.24
C THR A 913 33.56 43.15 -42.06
N ALA A 914 34.02 42.37 -41.09
CA ALA A 914 33.50 41.02 -40.84
C ALA A 914 32.17 41.03 -40.05
N VAL A 915 31.19 40.26 -40.53
CA VAL A 915 29.92 39.93 -39.88
C VAL A 915 29.67 38.43 -40.12
N GLU A 916 28.97 37.77 -39.20
CA GLU A 916 28.57 36.37 -39.33
C GLU A 916 27.32 36.28 -40.22
N GLU A 917 27.35 35.44 -41.27
CA GLU A 917 26.22 35.27 -42.19
C GLU A 917 25.19 34.30 -41.58
N GLU A 918 24.06 34.82 -41.12
CA GLU A 918 22.82 34.05 -40.92
C GLU A 918 22.10 33.94 -42.28
N GLU A 919 21.67 32.73 -42.66
CA GLU A 919 20.87 32.53 -43.88
C GLU A 919 19.41 32.98 -43.64
N GLU A 920 19.00 34.11 -44.24
CA GLU A 920 17.59 34.54 -44.22
C GLU A 920 16.74 33.63 -45.13
N GLU A 921 15.86 32.82 -44.54
CA GLU A 921 14.78 32.12 -45.26
C GLU A 921 13.73 33.13 -45.76
N GLU A 922 13.36 33.11 -47.05
CA GLU A 922 12.31 34.01 -47.60
C GLU A 922 10.95 33.80 -46.91
N GLU A 923 10.38 34.86 -46.30
CA GLU A 923 9.09 34.78 -45.60
C GLU A 923 7.90 34.84 -46.59
N VAL A 924 7.22 33.70 -46.75
CA VAL A 924 6.03 33.53 -47.60
C VAL A 924 4.79 34.22 -46.99
N ASP A 925 3.96 34.89 -47.82
CA ASP A 925 2.73 35.55 -47.35
C ASP A 925 1.77 34.53 -46.69
N PRO A 926 1.31 34.77 -45.44
CA PRO A 926 0.35 33.89 -44.76
C PRO A 926 -0.98 33.66 -45.49
N ALA A 927 -1.33 34.45 -46.51
CA ALA A 927 -2.52 34.25 -47.34
C ALA A 927 -2.38 33.10 -48.36
N ASP A 928 -1.15 32.76 -48.78
CA ASP A 928 -0.88 31.74 -49.81
C ASP A 928 -0.56 30.35 -49.23
N CYS A 929 -0.43 30.22 -47.91
CA CYS A 929 -0.32 28.93 -47.23
C CYS A 929 -1.69 28.19 -47.20
N PRO A 930 -1.76 26.90 -47.55
CA PRO A 930 -3.00 26.12 -47.52
C PRO A 930 -3.55 25.94 -46.09
N SER A 931 -4.85 25.71 -45.99
CA SER A 931 -5.53 25.43 -44.73
C SER A 931 -5.35 23.98 -44.26
N GLY A 932 -5.47 23.77 -42.95
CA GLY A 932 -5.35 22.43 -42.35
C GLY A 932 -3.91 21.88 -42.41
N ILE A 933 -3.81 20.56 -42.40
CA ILE A 933 -2.54 19.86 -42.15
C ILE A 933 -1.54 19.95 -43.31
N LEU A 934 -2.00 20.26 -44.52
CA LEU A 934 -1.17 20.53 -45.71
C LEU A 934 -0.14 21.66 -45.47
N ARG A 935 -0.44 22.58 -44.54
CA ARG A 935 0.45 23.70 -44.19
C ARG A 935 1.80 23.27 -43.61
N PHE A 936 1.88 22.09 -42.99
CA PHE A 936 3.12 21.59 -42.38
C PHE A 936 4.11 21.01 -43.40
N PHE A 937 3.68 20.76 -44.63
CA PHE A 937 4.48 20.10 -45.68
C PHE A 937 5.03 21.07 -46.74
N GLN A 938 4.67 22.35 -46.66
CA GLN A 938 5.15 23.38 -47.59
C GLN A 938 6.29 24.18 -46.94
N PRO A 939 7.48 24.27 -47.58
CA PRO A 939 8.57 25.13 -47.12
C PRO A 939 8.11 26.59 -46.88
N GLY A 940 8.69 27.26 -45.88
CA GLY A 940 8.25 28.59 -45.41
C GLY A 940 6.99 28.58 -44.54
N CYS A 941 5.96 27.78 -44.88
CA CYS A 941 4.69 27.77 -44.13
C CYS A 941 4.76 27.10 -42.74
N ALA A 942 5.75 26.24 -42.48
CA ALA A 942 5.75 25.29 -41.37
C ALA A 942 6.07 25.86 -39.96
N ARG A 943 6.56 27.11 -39.84
CA ARG A 943 7.12 27.64 -38.57
C ARG A 943 6.21 28.53 -37.71
N ARG A 944 5.01 28.89 -38.16
CA ARG A 944 4.04 29.62 -37.31
C ARG A 944 3.01 28.66 -36.71
N ARG A 945 3.23 28.30 -35.43
CA ARG A 945 2.34 27.54 -34.51
C ARG A 945 0.86 27.93 -34.63
N MET A 946 -0.06 27.11 -34.09
CA MET A 946 -1.44 27.53 -33.79
C MET A 946 -1.46 28.66 -32.74
N SER A 947 -1.22 29.88 -33.20
CA SER A 947 -1.01 31.05 -32.36
C SER A 947 -2.34 31.64 -31.90
N ARG A 948 -2.84 31.23 -30.72
CA ARG A 948 -3.81 31.92 -29.81
C ARG A 948 -5.09 32.59 -30.36
N ARG A 949 -5.36 32.56 -31.67
CA ARG A 949 -6.38 33.40 -32.34
C ARG A 949 -7.70 32.70 -32.62
N LEU A 950 -7.68 31.37 -32.74
CA LEU A 950 -8.90 30.55 -32.73
C LEU A 950 -9.52 30.42 -31.33
N LEU A 951 -8.74 30.73 -30.28
CA LEU A 951 -9.17 30.68 -28.87
C LEU A 951 -9.69 32.03 -28.34
N GLN A 952 -9.72 33.11 -29.14
CA GLN A 952 -10.07 34.46 -28.68
C GLN A 952 -11.53 34.89 -28.91
N ASP A 953 -12.37 34.07 -29.55
CA ASP A 953 -13.76 34.44 -29.90
C ASP A 953 -14.85 33.69 -29.10
N GLN A 954 -14.49 33.07 -27.96
CA GLN A 954 -15.44 32.48 -27.00
C GLN A 954 -15.32 33.09 -25.60
N SER A 955 -15.57 34.40 -25.49
CA SER A 955 -15.65 35.09 -24.20
C SER A 955 -17.01 34.87 -23.51
N SER A 956 -17.26 33.69 -22.95
CA SER A 956 -18.37 33.45 -22.02
C SER A 956 -18.08 32.34 -21.02
N GLU A 957 -18.25 32.62 -19.73
CA GLU A 957 -18.13 31.65 -18.65
C GLU A 957 -19.17 30.51 -18.79
N ALA A 958 -18.73 29.28 -18.49
CA ALA A 958 -19.54 28.07 -18.31
C ALA A 958 -20.38 27.59 -19.52
N ASP A 959 -19.74 26.82 -20.40
CA ASP A 959 -20.09 25.40 -20.61
C ASP A 959 -18.87 24.67 -21.25
N PHE A 960 -18.40 23.55 -20.67
CA PHE A 960 -17.35 22.71 -21.27
C PHE A 960 -18.00 21.84 -22.37
N GLU A 961 -18.15 22.39 -23.58
CA GLU A 961 -18.73 21.65 -24.70
C GLU A 961 -17.74 20.63 -25.29
N TYR A 962 -18.18 19.39 -25.44
CA TYR A 962 -17.39 18.26 -25.89
C TYR A 962 -17.04 18.39 -27.38
N ASN A 963 -15.76 18.61 -27.70
CA ASN A 963 -15.26 18.52 -29.08
C ASN A 963 -14.71 17.12 -29.38
N PRO A 964 -15.36 16.30 -30.24
CA PRO A 964 -14.87 14.98 -30.63
C PRO A 964 -13.62 15.01 -31.53
N GLU A 965 -13.10 16.18 -31.90
CA GLU A 965 -11.84 16.28 -32.65
C GLU A 965 -10.61 16.02 -31.75
N ASP A 966 -10.63 16.44 -30.48
CA ASP A 966 -9.47 16.49 -29.56
C ASP A 966 -9.04 15.12 -28.95
N HIS A 967 -9.21 14.02 -29.68
CA HIS A 967 -9.08 12.64 -29.15
C HIS A 967 -7.72 11.94 -29.41
N TRP A 968 -6.82 12.51 -30.23
CA TRP A 968 -5.47 11.97 -30.48
C TRP A 968 -4.57 12.06 -29.24
N ASN A 969 -3.42 11.37 -29.24
CA ASN A 969 -2.42 11.44 -28.16
C ASN A 969 -1.19 12.27 -28.57
N HIS A 970 -0.85 13.30 -27.78
CA HIS A 970 0.24 14.22 -28.08
C HIS A 970 1.65 13.60 -28.02
N LEU A 971 1.86 12.51 -27.26
CA LEU A 971 3.11 11.75 -27.28
C LEU A 971 3.27 10.97 -28.59
N THR A 972 2.19 10.40 -29.11
CA THR A 972 2.15 9.73 -30.42
C THR A 972 2.49 10.72 -31.54
N ASP A 973 1.88 11.91 -31.53
CA ASP A 973 2.17 12.98 -32.49
C ASP A 973 3.63 13.45 -32.43
N ALA A 974 4.16 13.68 -31.23
CA ALA A 974 5.55 14.10 -31.05
C ALA A 974 6.55 13.04 -31.54
N ILE A 975 6.23 11.75 -31.37
CA ILE A 975 7.03 10.64 -31.89
C ILE A 975 6.93 10.55 -33.42
N PHE A 976 5.75 10.79 -34.01
CA PHE A 976 5.57 10.76 -35.45
C PHE A 976 6.08 12.01 -36.18
N SER A 977 6.16 13.17 -35.52
CA SER A 977 6.72 14.39 -36.11
C SER A 977 8.22 14.24 -36.38
N VAL A 978 8.97 13.54 -35.51
CA VAL A 978 10.40 13.26 -35.68
C VAL A 978 10.61 12.16 -36.74
N PRO A 979 11.20 12.46 -37.92
CA PRO A 979 11.26 11.50 -39.03
C PRO A 979 12.11 10.25 -38.77
N GLN A 980 12.98 10.26 -37.76
CA GLN A 980 13.78 9.11 -37.35
C GLN A 980 13.01 8.18 -36.41
N LEU A 981 12.29 8.72 -35.41
CA LEU A 981 11.46 7.94 -34.51
C LEU A 981 10.30 7.27 -35.26
N ARG A 982 9.69 7.97 -36.24
CA ARG A 982 8.74 7.40 -37.20
C ARG A 982 9.30 6.17 -37.94
N ARG A 983 10.53 6.25 -38.48
CA ARG A 983 11.21 5.13 -39.16
C ARG A 983 11.50 3.97 -38.19
N MET A 984 11.90 4.29 -36.96
CA MET A 984 12.16 3.30 -35.91
C MET A 984 10.89 2.53 -35.52
N TYR A 985 9.78 3.25 -35.29
CA TYR A 985 8.46 2.66 -35.06
C TYR A 985 8.02 1.75 -36.22
N LEU A 986 8.08 2.24 -37.47
CA LEU A 986 7.62 1.48 -38.65
C LEU A 986 8.47 0.21 -38.87
N ARG A 987 9.78 0.26 -38.56
CA ARG A 987 10.64 -0.93 -38.53
C ARG A 987 10.24 -1.88 -37.41
N ARG A 988 10.02 -1.41 -36.17
CA ARG A 988 9.63 -2.29 -35.04
C ARG A 988 8.28 -2.96 -35.28
N LEU A 989 7.30 -2.22 -35.80
CA LEU A 989 6.01 -2.77 -36.23
C LEU A 989 6.20 -3.86 -37.30
N ARG A 990 7.12 -3.66 -38.26
CA ARG A 990 7.43 -4.68 -39.26
C ARG A 990 8.03 -5.95 -38.63
N THR A 991 8.94 -5.83 -37.66
CA THR A 991 9.47 -6.98 -36.91
C THR A 991 8.33 -7.77 -36.26
N LEU A 992 7.46 -7.09 -35.50
CA LEU A 992 6.34 -7.71 -34.80
C LEU A 992 5.30 -8.32 -35.77
N MET A 993 5.13 -7.75 -36.96
CA MET A 993 4.33 -8.36 -38.03
C MET A 993 4.93 -9.69 -38.49
N ASP A 994 6.23 -9.71 -38.81
CA ASP A 994 6.92 -10.90 -39.32
C ASP A 994 7.04 -12.02 -38.27
N GLU A 995 7.06 -11.66 -36.98
CA GLU A 995 7.19 -12.59 -35.84
C GLU A 995 5.85 -13.15 -35.36
N TYR A 996 4.84 -12.30 -35.14
CA TYR A 996 3.59 -12.72 -34.48
C TYR A 996 2.40 -12.94 -35.43
N LEU A 997 2.35 -12.21 -36.55
CA LEU A 997 1.17 -12.13 -37.43
C LEU A 997 1.37 -12.79 -38.81
N ALA A 998 2.61 -12.89 -39.30
CA ALA A 998 2.94 -13.68 -40.50
C ALA A 998 2.61 -15.17 -40.32
N GLN A 999 2.56 -15.95 -41.40
CA GLN A 999 2.22 -17.37 -41.34
C GLN A 999 3.48 -18.26 -41.31
N PRO A 1000 3.63 -19.20 -40.34
CA PRO A 1000 2.65 -19.59 -39.31
C PRO A 1000 2.58 -18.61 -38.13
N SER A 1001 1.38 -18.08 -37.83
CA SER A 1001 1.21 -17.02 -36.82
C SER A 1001 1.24 -17.55 -35.39
N TRP A 1002 2.01 -16.86 -34.53
CA TRP A 1002 1.98 -17.04 -33.07
C TRP A 1002 0.58 -16.77 -32.51
N ILE A 1003 -0.04 -15.64 -32.89
CA ILE A 1003 -1.36 -15.23 -32.39
C ILE A 1003 -2.43 -16.26 -32.77
N GLU A 1004 -2.40 -16.78 -34.01
CA GLU A 1004 -3.32 -17.85 -34.42
C GLU A 1004 -3.09 -19.20 -33.72
N GLN A 1005 -1.90 -19.43 -33.15
CA GLN A 1005 -1.61 -20.62 -32.33
C GLN A 1005 -2.08 -20.41 -30.89
N GLU A 1006 -1.80 -19.26 -30.26
CA GLU A 1006 -2.15 -19.07 -28.86
C GLU A 1006 -3.67 -18.89 -28.63
N ILE A 1007 -4.39 -18.30 -29.60
CA ILE A 1007 -5.87 -18.32 -29.61
C ILE A 1007 -6.41 -19.78 -29.63
N ARG A 1008 -5.72 -20.70 -30.32
CA ARG A 1008 -6.12 -22.12 -30.32
C ARG A 1008 -5.78 -22.80 -29.00
N SER A 1009 -4.61 -22.50 -28.42
CA SER A 1009 -4.21 -22.94 -27.07
C SER A 1009 -5.22 -22.53 -26.00
N PHE A 1010 -5.58 -21.24 -25.91
CA PHE A 1010 -6.62 -20.78 -24.98
C PHE A 1010 -7.97 -21.43 -25.27
N ARG A 1011 -8.39 -21.50 -26.54
CA ARG A 1011 -9.63 -22.19 -26.92
C ARG A 1011 -9.66 -23.62 -26.42
N ASP A 1012 -8.62 -24.41 -26.68
CA ASP A 1012 -8.59 -25.83 -26.32
C ASP A 1012 -8.59 -26.06 -24.80
N LYS A 1013 -8.05 -25.11 -24.02
CA LYS A 1013 -8.19 -25.10 -22.55
C LYS A 1013 -9.63 -24.79 -22.10
N ILE A 1014 -10.27 -23.74 -22.63
CA ILE A 1014 -11.51 -23.19 -22.05
C ILE A 1014 -12.82 -23.67 -22.70
N PHE A 1015 -12.78 -24.31 -23.87
CA PHE A 1015 -13.96 -24.52 -24.73
C PHE A 1015 -15.20 -25.09 -24.02
N GLN A 1016 -15.03 -26.14 -23.22
CA GLN A 1016 -16.13 -26.79 -22.51
C GLN A 1016 -16.74 -25.88 -21.43
N ILE A 1017 -15.91 -25.08 -20.77
CA ILE A 1017 -16.30 -24.20 -19.66
C ILE A 1017 -16.98 -22.93 -20.21
N ALA A 1018 -16.50 -22.39 -21.34
CA ALA A 1018 -17.16 -21.31 -22.06
C ALA A 1018 -18.55 -21.71 -22.59
N GLU A 1019 -18.75 -22.95 -23.03
CA GLU A 1019 -20.07 -23.45 -23.45
C GLU A 1019 -21.04 -23.60 -22.26
N LEU A 1020 -20.55 -23.94 -21.07
CA LEU A 1020 -21.35 -23.93 -19.82
C LEU A 1020 -21.68 -22.49 -19.39
N ASP A 1021 -20.75 -21.56 -19.56
CA ASP A 1021 -20.94 -20.15 -19.24
C ASP A 1021 -22.04 -19.52 -20.10
N ALA A 1022 -21.98 -19.72 -21.42
CA ALA A 1022 -23.01 -19.29 -22.35
C ALA A 1022 -24.39 -19.90 -22.00
N GLN A 1023 -24.45 -21.18 -21.64
CA GLN A 1023 -25.70 -21.83 -21.18
C GLN A 1023 -26.30 -21.18 -19.94
N ARG A 1024 -25.48 -20.69 -19.00
CA ARG A 1024 -25.93 -20.00 -17.78
C ARG A 1024 -26.35 -18.54 -18.05
N TRP A 1025 -25.61 -17.82 -18.91
CA TRP A 1025 -25.69 -16.36 -18.98
C TRP A 1025 -26.33 -15.79 -20.27
N SER A 1026 -26.20 -16.46 -21.43
CA SER A 1026 -26.81 -16.01 -22.70
C SER A 1026 -28.35 -15.94 -22.72
N PRO A 1027 -29.14 -16.60 -21.84
CA PRO A 1027 -30.58 -16.35 -21.77
C PRO A 1027 -30.97 -14.93 -21.30
N LEU A 1028 -30.04 -14.18 -20.70
CA LEU A 1028 -30.27 -12.83 -20.17
C LEU A 1028 -29.88 -11.72 -21.16
N TYR A 1029 -29.01 -12.04 -22.12
CA TYR A 1029 -28.71 -11.23 -23.30
C TYR A 1029 -28.12 -12.15 -24.37
N PRO A 1030 -28.59 -12.11 -25.64
CA PRO A 1030 -28.15 -13.05 -26.67
C PRO A 1030 -26.71 -12.76 -27.13
N THR A 1031 -25.75 -13.22 -26.33
CA THR A 1031 -24.33 -13.19 -26.64
C THR A 1031 -23.97 -14.28 -27.64
N GLN A 1032 -22.97 -14.01 -28.48
CA GLN A 1032 -22.41 -15.00 -29.38
C GLN A 1032 -21.69 -16.10 -28.58
N THR A 1033 -21.70 -17.32 -29.09
CA THR A 1033 -20.99 -18.46 -28.50
C THR A 1033 -19.50 -18.41 -28.82
N ILE A 1034 -18.66 -19.09 -28.04
CA ILE A 1034 -17.23 -19.24 -28.34
C ILE A 1034 -16.98 -19.86 -29.73
N ARG A 1035 -17.94 -20.62 -30.29
CA ARG A 1035 -17.85 -21.17 -31.66
C ARG A 1035 -17.92 -20.07 -32.72
N GLU A 1036 -18.82 -19.11 -32.54
CA GLU A 1036 -18.96 -17.93 -33.39
C GLU A 1036 -17.78 -16.96 -33.16
N GLY A 1037 -17.33 -16.86 -31.90
CA GLY A 1037 -16.01 -16.36 -31.46
C GLY A 1037 -14.87 -16.78 -32.38
N MET A 1038 -14.57 -18.06 -32.35
CA MET A 1038 -13.47 -18.66 -33.12
C MET A 1038 -13.68 -18.58 -34.63
N GLN A 1039 -14.92 -18.59 -35.12
CA GLN A 1039 -15.21 -18.47 -36.55
C GLN A 1039 -14.97 -17.06 -37.07
N GLN A 1040 -15.31 -16.00 -36.34
CA GLN A 1040 -14.99 -14.62 -36.75
C GLN A 1040 -13.52 -14.29 -36.51
N MET A 1041 -12.88 -14.85 -35.49
CA MET A 1041 -11.46 -14.60 -35.21
C MET A 1041 -10.51 -15.32 -36.20
N LEU A 1042 -10.74 -16.61 -36.48
CA LEU A 1042 -9.83 -17.49 -37.24
C LEU A 1042 -10.43 -18.09 -38.52
N GLY A 1043 -11.65 -17.73 -38.91
CA GLY A 1043 -12.28 -18.21 -40.14
C GLY A 1043 -11.80 -17.47 -41.40
N PRO A 1044 -12.13 -17.98 -42.60
CA PRO A 1044 -11.85 -17.27 -43.86
C PRO A 1044 -12.60 -15.93 -43.92
N GLY A 1045 -11.88 -14.84 -44.19
CA GLY A 1045 -12.39 -13.47 -44.06
C GLY A 1045 -12.58 -13.02 -42.60
N GLY A 1046 -11.94 -13.71 -41.65
CA GLY A 1046 -11.97 -13.39 -40.23
C GLY A 1046 -10.99 -12.28 -39.84
N ILE A 1047 -11.08 -11.83 -38.58
CA ILE A 1047 -10.33 -10.72 -37.97
C ILE A 1047 -8.83 -10.77 -38.31
N LEU A 1048 -8.16 -11.91 -38.07
CA LEU A 1048 -6.72 -12.01 -38.31
C LEU A 1048 -6.35 -12.09 -39.80
N GLU A 1049 -7.28 -12.48 -40.68
CA GLU A 1049 -7.08 -12.37 -42.12
C GLU A 1049 -7.21 -10.91 -42.58
N SER A 1050 -8.25 -10.20 -42.14
CA SER A 1050 -8.40 -8.75 -42.37
C SER A 1050 -7.21 -7.95 -41.84
N ARG A 1051 -6.70 -8.27 -40.63
CA ARG A 1051 -5.55 -7.58 -40.03
C ARG A 1051 -4.24 -7.87 -40.78
N ARG A 1052 -4.05 -9.10 -41.28
CA ARG A 1052 -2.95 -9.44 -42.19
C ARG A 1052 -3.03 -8.62 -43.47
N THR A 1053 -4.20 -8.55 -44.13
CA THR A 1053 -4.36 -7.75 -45.36
C THR A 1053 -4.15 -6.26 -45.11
N GLN A 1054 -4.65 -5.69 -44.02
CA GLN A 1054 -4.44 -4.28 -43.72
C GLN A 1054 -2.94 -3.94 -43.54
N LEU A 1055 -2.18 -4.76 -42.81
CA LEU A 1055 -0.77 -4.47 -42.52
C LEU A 1055 0.20 -4.90 -43.62
N PHE A 1056 0.05 -6.11 -44.18
CA PHE A 1056 0.95 -6.61 -45.22
C PHE A 1056 0.56 -6.13 -46.62
N ASP A 1057 -0.73 -6.15 -46.97
CA ASP A 1057 -1.17 -5.83 -48.32
C ASP A 1057 -1.40 -4.33 -48.52
N THR A 1058 -2.24 -3.68 -47.69
CA THR A 1058 -2.59 -2.26 -47.87
C THR A 1058 -1.41 -1.33 -47.58
N TYR A 1059 -0.76 -1.48 -46.42
CA TYR A 1059 0.33 -0.58 -46.00
C TYR A 1059 1.75 -1.09 -46.32
N GLY A 1060 1.89 -2.36 -46.74
CA GLY A 1060 3.18 -3.02 -46.96
C GLY A 1060 3.51 -3.42 -48.41
N LEU A 1061 2.53 -3.55 -49.31
CA LEU A 1061 2.81 -3.76 -50.74
C LEU A 1061 3.15 -2.44 -51.42
N LYS A 1062 4.00 -2.53 -52.45
CA LYS A 1062 4.51 -1.40 -53.27
C LYS A 1062 3.41 -0.82 -54.17
N THR A 1063 2.53 -0.09 -53.51
CA THR A 1063 1.38 0.66 -54.01
C THR A 1063 1.58 2.15 -53.70
N ASN A 1064 0.60 3.00 -54.02
CA ASN A 1064 0.61 4.40 -53.57
C ASN A 1064 0.54 4.54 -52.03
N TRP A 1065 0.23 3.46 -51.31
CA TRP A 1065 -0.04 3.44 -49.87
C TRP A 1065 1.10 2.83 -49.03
N THR A 1066 2.26 2.58 -49.64
CA THR A 1066 3.40 1.92 -48.99
C THR A 1066 3.99 2.81 -47.88
N ILE A 1067 3.87 2.38 -46.62
CA ILE A 1067 4.45 3.07 -45.45
C ILE A 1067 5.23 2.11 -44.53
N ILE A 1068 4.82 0.84 -44.44
CA ILE A 1068 5.52 -0.18 -43.66
C ILE A 1068 6.67 -0.72 -44.53
N PRO A 1069 7.92 -0.79 -44.03
CA PRO A 1069 9.06 -1.22 -44.82
C PRO A 1069 9.00 -2.71 -45.22
N ASP A 1070 9.78 -3.07 -46.24
CA ASP A 1070 10.14 -4.47 -46.49
C ASP A 1070 10.74 -5.11 -45.21
N ALA A 1071 10.61 -6.44 -45.10
CA ALA A 1071 11.17 -7.23 -44.00
C ALA A 1071 12.68 -6.95 -43.80
N GLN A 1072 13.17 -7.06 -42.56
CA GLN A 1072 14.57 -6.82 -42.26
C GLN A 1072 15.45 -7.92 -42.89
N PRO A 1073 16.51 -7.57 -43.65
CA PRO A 1073 17.49 -8.54 -44.11
C PRO A 1073 18.24 -9.19 -42.94
N GLU A 1074 18.55 -10.49 -43.05
CA GLU A 1074 19.36 -11.22 -42.06
C GLU A 1074 20.72 -10.54 -41.79
N ALA A 1075 21.36 -10.06 -42.87
CA ALA A 1075 22.63 -9.34 -42.78
C ALA A 1075 22.38 -7.81 -42.68
N VAL A 1076 22.64 -7.25 -41.49
CA VAL A 1076 22.49 -5.82 -41.20
C VAL A 1076 23.87 -5.13 -41.13
N ASN A 1077 23.96 -3.88 -41.59
CA ASN A 1077 25.24 -3.12 -41.58
C ASN A 1077 25.36 -2.26 -40.31
N VAL A 1078 25.56 -2.92 -39.16
CA VAL A 1078 25.80 -2.27 -37.86
C VAL A 1078 27.25 -2.47 -37.44
N CYS A 1079 27.96 -1.39 -37.15
CA CYS A 1079 29.40 -1.37 -36.87
C CYS A 1079 29.72 -0.63 -35.56
N PHE A 1080 30.92 -0.86 -35.01
CA PHE A 1080 31.42 -0.10 -33.86
C PHE A 1080 32.06 1.21 -34.32
N VAL A 1081 31.64 2.33 -33.74
CA VAL A 1081 32.31 3.64 -33.92
C VAL A 1081 33.39 3.83 -32.85
N ALA A 1082 33.03 3.61 -31.59
CA ALA A 1082 33.93 3.83 -30.45
C ALA A 1082 33.54 2.98 -29.22
N ALA A 1083 34.50 2.77 -28.33
CA ALA A 1083 34.28 2.39 -26.94
C ALA A 1083 35.07 3.37 -26.07
N VAL A 1084 34.37 4.27 -25.39
CA VAL A 1084 34.95 5.41 -24.67
C VAL A 1084 34.91 5.14 -23.18
N LYS A 1085 36.09 4.93 -22.61
CA LYS A 1085 36.31 4.71 -21.17
C LYS A 1085 36.86 5.93 -20.42
N GLU A 1086 37.23 6.99 -21.15
CA GLU A 1086 37.75 8.23 -20.58
C GLU A 1086 36.65 9.05 -19.88
N GLY A 1087 36.83 9.28 -18.57
CA GLY A 1087 35.91 10.06 -17.73
C GLY A 1087 35.56 9.34 -16.43
N PRO A 1088 34.49 9.75 -15.74
CA PRO A 1088 33.88 8.95 -14.68
C PRO A 1088 33.35 7.62 -15.22
N GLU A 1089 33.42 6.56 -14.41
CA GLU A 1089 32.99 5.20 -14.78
C GLU A 1089 31.52 5.15 -15.26
N LEU A 1090 30.63 5.88 -14.58
CA LEU A 1090 29.21 6.01 -14.94
C LEU A 1090 28.97 6.79 -16.26
N GLN A 1091 29.99 7.45 -16.83
CA GLN A 1091 29.87 8.22 -18.08
C GLN A 1091 30.56 7.55 -19.28
N GLN A 1092 31.03 6.31 -19.11
CA GLN A 1092 31.59 5.49 -20.18
C GLN A 1092 30.51 5.05 -21.18
N TYR A 1093 30.88 4.72 -22.42
CA TYR A 1093 29.92 4.19 -23.40
C TYR A 1093 30.55 3.37 -24.53
N VAL A 1094 29.74 2.51 -25.15
CA VAL A 1094 29.99 1.95 -26.49
C VAL A 1094 29.08 2.67 -27.48
N GLN A 1095 29.63 3.11 -28.61
CA GLN A 1095 28.86 3.69 -29.72
C GLN A 1095 28.84 2.71 -30.90
N LEU A 1096 27.64 2.32 -31.30
CA LEU A 1096 27.39 1.59 -32.54
C LEU A 1096 26.73 2.52 -33.57
N ARG A 1097 26.93 2.23 -34.85
CA ARG A 1097 26.28 2.94 -35.95
C ARG A 1097 25.65 1.95 -36.92
N ASN A 1098 24.47 2.30 -37.41
CA ASN A 1098 23.83 1.66 -38.55
C ASN A 1098 24.25 2.41 -39.83
N GLU A 1099 25.19 1.86 -40.59
CA GLU A 1099 25.60 2.35 -41.91
C GLU A 1099 24.61 1.95 -43.03
N GLY A 1100 23.50 1.27 -42.70
CA GLY A 1100 22.45 0.93 -43.62
C GLY A 1100 21.54 2.12 -43.97
N GLY A 1101 21.09 2.16 -45.23
CA GLY A 1101 20.08 3.12 -45.70
C GLY A 1101 18.64 2.87 -45.20
N TYR A 1102 18.46 1.96 -44.23
CA TYR A 1102 17.18 1.61 -43.62
C TYR A 1102 17.35 1.48 -42.09
N ALA A 1103 16.29 1.73 -41.31
CA ALA A 1103 16.33 1.52 -39.86
C ALA A 1103 16.45 0.02 -39.53
N VAL A 1104 17.31 -0.33 -38.58
CA VAL A 1104 17.62 -1.72 -38.18
C VAL A 1104 17.10 -1.98 -36.77
N ASP A 1105 16.19 -2.95 -36.61
CA ASP A 1105 15.81 -3.47 -35.30
C ASP A 1105 16.94 -4.36 -34.77
N VAL A 1106 17.45 -4.06 -33.57
CA VAL A 1106 18.48 -4.83 -32.86
C VAL A 1106 17.95 -5.44 -31.57
N SER A 1107 16.63 -5.51 -31.38
CA SER A 1107 16.00 -6.19 -30.25
C SER A 1107 16.56 -7.62 -30.09
N GLY A 1108 17.03 -7.94 -28.88
CA GLY A 1108 17.62 -9.24 -28.55
C GLY A 1108 19.07 -9.46 -29.01
N PHE A 1109 19.70 -8.51 -29.71
CA PHE A 1109 21.13 -8.59 -30.04
C PHE A 1109 21.96 -8.45 -28.74
N SER A 1110 23.16 -9.05 -28.71
CA SER A 1110 24.08 -8.99 -27.56
C SER A 1110 25.37 -8.24 -27.87
N LEU A 1111 25.87 -7.51 -26.86
CA LEU A 1111 27.24 -7.03 -26.78
C LEU A 1111 28.00 -7.87 -25.75
N ASP A 1112 29.01 -8.59 -26.21
CA ASP A 1112 29.80 -9.52 -25.42
C ASP A 1112 31.28 -9.11 -25.37
N GLY A 1113 31.94 -9.30 -24.22
CA GLY A 1113 33.38 -9.14 -24.05
C GLY A 1113 33.76 -8.60 -22.66
N PRO A 1114 34.36 -7.40 -22.54
CA PRO A 1114 34.65 -6.75 -21.25
C PRO A 1114 33.40 -6.19 -20.54
N LEU A 1115 32.26 -6.19 -21.24
CA LEU A 1115 30.92 -5.94 -20.71
C LEU A 1115 29.94 -6.98 -21.28
N SER A 1116 28.76 -7.02 -20.69
CA SER A 1116 27.58 -7.76 -21.15
C SER A 1116 26.40 -6.80 -21.30
N PHE A 1117 25.71 -6.82 -22.43
CA PHE A 1117 24.45 -6.09 -22.63
C PHE A 1117 23.59 -6.74 -23.70
N THR A 1118 22.31 -6.97 -23.40
CA THR A 1118 21.31 -7.39 -24.40
C THR A 1118 20.38 -6.22 -24.71
N PHE A 1119 20.24 -5.89 -25.99
CA PHE A 1119 19.36 -4.81 -26.44
C PHE A 1119 17.89 -5.15 -26.17
N LYS A 1120 17.21 -4.35 -25.34
CA LYS A 1120 15.81 -4.58 -24.98
C LYS A 1120 14.88 -4.48 -26.21
N PRO A 1121 13.76 -5.23 -26.23
CA PRO A 1121 12.73 -5.13 -27.26
C PRO A 1121 12.31 -3.69 -27.57
N GLY A 1122 12.21 -3.37 -28.86
CA GLY A 1122 11.97 -2.02 -29.36
C GLY A 1122 13.22 -1.20 -29.68
N THR A 1123 14.43 -1.72 -29.41
CA THR A 1123 15.66 -0.99 -29.76
C THR A 1123 15.88 -1.04 -31.27
N VAL A 1124 15.66 0.09 -31.95
CA VAL A 1124 15.87 0.24 -33.39
C VAL A 1124 16.86 1.37 -33.66
N ILE A 1125 17.90 1.11 -34.46
CA ILE A 1125 18.89 2.12 -34.86
C ILE A 1125 18.42 2.76 -36.18
N PRO A 1126 18.23 4.10 -36.25
CA PRO A 1126 17.80 4.77 -37.48
C PRO A 1126 18.85 4.69 -38.60
N PRO A 1127 18.49 4.90 -39.88
CA PRO A 1127 19.43 4.84 -41.00
C PRO A 1127 20.53 5.90 -40.89
N ASN A 1128 21.79 5.52 -41.07
CA ASN A 1128 22.97 6.35 -40.79
C ASN A 1128 23.06 6.85 -39.33
N GLY A 1129 22.30 6.25 -38.41
CA GLY A 1129 22.16 6.68 -37.01
C GLY A 1129 23.14 6.01 -36.05
N ASP A 1130 23.41 6.69 -34.94
CA ASP A 1130 24.21 6.21 -33.82
C ASP A 1130 23.33 5.78 -32.63
N ILE A 1131 23.75 4.73 -31.92
CA ILE A 1131 23.22 4.34 -30.60
C ILE A 1131 24.36 4.24 -29.59
N PHE A 1132 24.09 4.67 -28.36
CA PHE A 1132 25.07 4.74 -27.27
C PHE A 1132 24.63 3.81 -26.12
N VAL A 1133 25.47 2.85 -25.77
CA VAL A 1133 25.23 1.91 -24.66
C VAL A 1133 26.09 2.33 -23.46
N SER A 1134 25.47 2.63 -22.33
CA SER A 1134 26.09 3.25 -21.14
C SER A 1134 25.84 2.41 -19.88
N PRO A 1135 26.72 2.44 -18.84
CA PRO A 1135 26.40 1.81 -17.56
C PRO A 1135 25.43 2.66 -16.72
N ASP A 1136 25.27 3.94 -17.03
CA ASP A 1136 24.26 4.83 -16.46
C ASP A 1136 23.81 5.86 -17.53
N VAL A 1137 22.52 5.85 -17.86
CA VAL A 1137 21.94 6.71 -18.90
C VAL A 1137 21.81 8.18 -18.43
N LYS A 1138 21.50 8.39 -17.14
CA LYS A 1138 21.36 9.71 -16.51
C LYS A 1138 22.72 10.39 -16.38
N ALA A 1139 23.74 9.65 -15.95
CA ALA A 1139 25.12 10.12 -15.91
C ALA A 1139 25.68 10.41 -17.32
N PHE A 1140 25.35 9.60 -18.33
CA PHE A 1140 25.68 9.88 -19.74
C PHE A 1140 25.04 11.18 -20.23
N ARG A 1141 23.74 11.39 -20.01
CA ARG A 1141 23.05 12.63 -20.39
C ARG A 1141 23.67 13.86 -19.71
N ALA A 1142 24.13 13.72 -18.45
CA ALA A 1142 24.85 14.73 -17.68
C ALA A 1142 26.33 14.97 -18.09
N ARG A 1143 26.81 14.41 -19.20
CA ARG A 1143 28.18 14.66 -19.72
C ARG A 1143 28.35 16.11 -20.15
N ARG A 1144 29.51 16.69 -19.82
CA ARG A 1144 29.86 18.10 -20.19
C ARG A 1144 30.37 18.25 -21.62
N VAL A 1145 30.85 17.15 -22.22
CA VAL A 1145 31.39 17.07 -23.57
C VAL A 1145 30.62 16.01 -24.36
N SER A 1146 30.42 16.26 -25.66
CA SER A 1146 29.69 15.39 -26.56
C SER A 1146 30.22 13.94 -26.55
N PRO A 1147 29.36 12.92 -26.73
CA PRO A 1147 27.90 12.98 -26.71
C PRO A 1147 27.36 13.33 -25.30
N LYS A 1148 26.20 14.00 -25.26
CA LYS A 1148 25.50 14.47 -24.04
C LYS A 1148 24.04 14.81 -24.38
N ALA A 1149 23.26 15.23 -23.37
CA ALA A 1149 21.91 15.75 -23.57
C ALA A 1149 21.87 16.99 -24.50
N GLY A 1150 20.71 17.21 -25.12
CA GLY A 1150 20.43 18.22 -26.14
C GLY A 1150 20.83 17.82 -27.56
N GLU A 1151 21.61 16.74 -27.74
CA GLU A 1151 22.20 16.36 -29.03
C GLU A 1151 21.42 15.27 -29.79
N LYS A 1152 20.15 15.00 -29.40
CA LYS A 1152 19.26 14.01 -30.05
C LYS A 1152 19.91 12.61 -30.17
N ARG A 1153 20.43 12.09 -29.04
CA ARG A 1153 21.17 10.81 -28.98
C ARG A 1153 20.26 9.68 -28.53
N LEU A 1154 20.26 8.55 -29.24
CA LEU A 1154 19.63 7.33 -28.76
C LEU A 1154 20.57 6.66 -27.75
N VAL A 1155 20.18 6.65 -26.47
CA VAL A 1155 20.98 6.09 -25.37
C VAL A 1155 20.22 4.92 -24.74
N VAL A 1156 20.94 3.85 -24.38
CA VAL A 1156 20.40 2.67 -23.68
C VAL A 1156 21.36 2.17 -22.61
N GLY A 1157 20.84 1.44 -21.63
CA GLY A 1157 21.61 0.88 -20.51
C GLY A 1157 20.69 0.31 -19.42
N PRO A 1158 21.24 -0.03 -18.24
CA PRO A 1158 22.68 -0.13 -17.95
C PRO A 1158 23.31 -1.35 -18.64
N PHE A 1159 24.62 -1.34 -18.87
CA PHE A 1159 25.40 -2.56 -19.16
C PHE A 1159 26.08 -3.11 -17.90
N GLU A 1160 26.35 -4.42 -17.88
CA GLU A 1160 27.14 -5.06 -16.82
C GLU A 1160 28.62 -5.18 -17.23
N GLY A 1161 29.55 -5.08 -16.28
CA GLY A 1161 31.00 -5.11 -16.56
C GLY A 1161 31.60 -3.71 -16.72
N ASN A 1162 32.81 -3.62 -17.31
CA ASN A 1162 33.56 -2.36 -17.38
C ASN A 1162 34.57 -2.36 -18.55
N LEU A 1163 34.61 -1.28 -19.33
CA LEU A 1163 35.49 -1.10 -20.51
C LEU A 1163 37.00 -0.99 -20.20
N GLU A 1164 37.39 -0.97 -18.92
CA GLU A 1164 38.77 -1.11 -18.47
C GLU A 1164 39.29 -2.55 -18.50
N GLN A 1165 38.41 -3.57 -18.60
CA GLN A 1165 38.85 -4.97 -18.72
C GLN A 1165 39.41 -5.28 -20.11
N GLU A 1166 40.47 -6.09 -20.19
CA GLU A 1166 41.03 -6.54 -21.47
C GLU A 1166 40.11 -7.58 -22.14
N GLY A 1167 39.40 -7.17 -23.19
CA GLY A 1167 38.52 -8.06 -23.96
C GLY A 1167 38.26 -7.55 -25.38
N LYS A 1168 37.90 -8.48 -26.28
CA LYS A 1168 37.37 -8.14 -27.61
C LYS A 1168 35.87 -7.89 -27.47
N LEU A 1169 35.40 -6.68 -27.75
CA LEU A 1169 33.98 -6.40 -27.93
C LEU A 1169 33.45 -7.05 -29.21
N VAL A 1170 32.32 -7.74 -29.09
CA VAL A 1170 31.61 -8.45 -30.14
C VAL A 1170 30.14 -8.03 -30.11
N LEU A 1171 29.56 -7.73 -31.28
CA LEU A 1171 28.12 -7.56 -31.46
C LEU A 1171 27.60 -8.83 -32.14
N SER A 1172 26.62 -9.48 -31.52
CA SER A 1172 25.99 -10.71 -32.02
C SER A 1172 24.50 -10.50 -32.25
N ASP A 1173 23.92 -11.15 -33.26
CA ASP A 1173 22.47 -11.20 -33.44
C ASP A 1173 21.81 -12.25 -32.52
N VAL A 1174 20.48 -12.33 -32.57
CA VAL A 1174 19.66 -13.30 -31.81
C VAL A 1174 19.97 -14.77 -32.08
N SER A 1175 20.73 -15.11 -33.13
CA SER A 1175 21.22 -16.47 -33.40
C SER A 1175 22.58 -16.77 -32.78
N GLY A 1176 23.22 -15.77 -32.18
CA GLY A 1176 24.62 -15.81 -31.72
C GLY A 1176 25.63 -15.64 -32.86
N SER A 1177 25.20 -15.16 -34.04
CA SER A 1177 26.11 -14.90 -35.17
C SER A 1177 26.74 -13.51 -35.03
N GLN A 1178 28.07 -13.42 -35.21
CA GLN A 1178 28.78 -12.16 -35.11
C GLN A 1178 28.38 -11.20 -36.25
N VAL A 1179 27.70 -10.11 -35.89
CA VAL A 1179 27.41 -8.97 -36.77
C VAL A 1179 28.67 -8.12 -36.93
N ALA A 1180 29.31 -7.74 -35.82
CA ALA A 1180 30.49 -6.88 -35.82
C ALA A 1180 31.46 -7.15 -34.67
N ALA A 1181 32.66 -6.60 -34.75
CA ALA A 1181 33.66 -6.66 -33.69
C ALA A 1181 34.63 -5.48 -33.74
N LEU A 1182 34.93 -4.89 -32.58
CA LEU A 1182 35.83 -3.73 -32.44
C LEU A 1182 37.30 -4.02 -32.86
N SER A 1183 37.64 -5.28 -33.14
CA SER A 1183 38.97 -5.70 -33.59
C SER A 1183 39.15 -5.77 -35.12
N GLN A 1184 38.15 -5.43 -35.94
CA GLN A 1184 38.21 -5.59 -37.40
C GLN A 1184 38.17 -4.27 -38.20
N GLY A 1185 38.02 -3.15 -37.49
CA GLY A 1185 37.89 -1.81 -38.06
C GLY A 1185 36.78 -1.03 -37.34
N THR A 1186 36.90 0.29 -37.29
CA THR A 1186 35.75 1.16 -36.99
C THR A 1186 34.84 1.22 -38.22
N CYS A 1187 33.64 1.79 -38.05
CA CYS A 1187 32.84 2.31 -39.16
C CYS A 1187 33.67 3.20 -40.12
N THR A 1188 33.20 3.29 -41.36
CA THR A 1188 33.90 3.90 -42.52
C THR A 1188 33.77 5.42 -42.65
#